data_AF-A0A8S9BQ73-F1
#
_entry.id   AF-A0A8S9BQ73-F1
#
_cell.length_a   1.000
_cell.length_b   1.000
_cell.length_c   1.000
_cell.angle_alpha   90.00
_cell.angle_beta   90.00
_cell.angle_gamma   90.00
#
_symmetry.space_group_name_H-M   'P 1'
#
loop_
_entity.id
_entity.type
_entity.pdbx_description
1 polymer ?
#
loop_
_entity_poly.entity_id
_entity_poly.type
_entity_poly.pdbx_seq_one_letter_code
_entity_poly.pdbx_strand_id
1 'polypeptide(L)'
;MVATRAQKLESDARETPAEMERALPTSSIKKRQRADNARLTRSKRAKTEAANSSHEINPRLSRLISTFGVFPLQALNPDDSTTPRPERILALVLNAMLSSARTPHHIANETVKCVIEAKYHHIDVLEASTWEEKIQVLTKGGYTQYREEMATALEDLAKLVREKYKGDLDNLVLRSKSSPTMVRNCLKEVEILTNVDINIFFGFAQGIWPCLAPFIDSWNLDVAERLKMGVGVEDFWVELDNDPVEMAKLCVALNTMSIFDDARRGALIGARLDNWLRNSSNALNSQDPSTGWTLLATAVVSGFPKQVEQLLERGAKATLRCKNRETPLLLAAWKTSMERPLIVQMLLSKVPKGSIDDTCDLAENNTPLMCAIEKLDVDSVRLLAKAGARLHIQNDDGFNAVEVAKNTGKQSLCNALKPEEEQSFLGRLASNVITFGRHVVSWVDNKFNGFMGKMFGFKGENQKSTEKKFKAMKPGPEEPTPQEFVKHVDTYVKDTPALEAFFKDNKQFMQNLAKKTVDLANDPTTDLGSPEVLPKTIKVTMHQQVLYCDDSGSMVNAKGRAESRWENQKLLALRIARTTTRILPDGEGVALRFINQTTNESPSLDLDGIQQALNSATARGDTAIGTTLRERILKPLVYNPLAAGTLKRPLLVSILTDGGPAPEAKGTLASVIVECGNELVRKGYPRDCVKFLIGQIGSSTEAVEFLDTLRGNPDIASVSHIFAGRFDDKFKSFRDERKLDRWLVETLFKPLAAAEAKKKDG
;
A
#
# COMPACT_ATOMS: atom_id res chain seq x y z
N MET A 1 50.22 -1.31 -43.08
CA MET A 1 50.73 -2.27 -44.09
C MET A 1 49.50 -2.80 -44.83
N VAL A 2 49.05 -2.13 -45.90
CA VAL A 2 49.67 -2.20 -47.25
C VAL A 2 49.59 -3.66 -47.70
N ALA A 3 48.48 -4.16 -48.28
CA ALA A 3 47.93 -3.76 -49.58
C ALA A 3 49.05 -3.57 -50.59
N THR A 4 49.40 -4.59 -51.38
CA THR A 4 49.60 -4.34 -52.81
C THR A 4 49.62 -5.60 -53.67
N ARG A 5 48.90 -5.46 -54.80
CA ARG A 5 49.28 -5.78 -56.18
C ARG A 5 49.61 -7.23 -56.51
N ALA A 6 48.79 -7.87 -57.35
CA ALA A 6 48.57 -7.63 -58.79
C ALA A 6 49.30 -8.72 -59.57
N GLN A 7 48.69 -9.29 -60.61
CA GLN A 7 48.56 -8.62 -61.89
C GLN A 7 47.69 -9.44 -62.85
N LYS A 8 46.93 -8.72 -63.70
CA LYS A 8 46.68 -8.99 -65.15
C LYS A 8 45.81 -10.22 -65.49
N LEU A 9 44.78 -10.18 -66.34
CA LEU A 9 44.42 -9.40 -67.55
C LEU A 9 42.88 -9.38 -67.68
N GLU A 10 42.22 -8.25 -67.98
CA GLU A 10 41.71 -7.85 -69.33
C GLU A 10 40.86 -8.94 -70.01
N SER A 11 39.52 -8.88 -69.91
CA SER A 11 38.57 -8.11 -70.74
C SER A 11 38.24 -8.77 -72.08
N ASP A 12 37.02 -9.31 -72.22
CA ASP A 12 36.17 -9.01 -73.39
C ASP A 12 34.72 -9.48 -73.25
N ALA A 13 33.84 -8.65 -73.84
CA ALA A 13 32.57 -8.95 -74.49
C ALA A 13 31.37 -9.57 -73.72
N ARG A 14 30.34 -8.72 -73.55
CA ARG A 14 28.92 -8.87 -73.96
C ARG A 14 28.34 -10.30 -74.03
N GLU A 15 27.26 -10.56 -73.28
CA GLU A 15 25.90 -10.80 -73.80
C GLU A 15 24.91 -11.20 -72.67
N THR A 16 23.63 -10.97 -72.94
CA THR A 16 22.44 -11.01 -72.07
C THR A 16 22.15 -12.37 -71.41
N PRO A 17 21.36 -12.42 -70.31
CA PRO A 17 20.61 -13.62 -69.96
C PRO A 17 19.09 -13.37 -69.96
N ALA A 18 18.45 -13.73 -71.07
CA ALA A 18 17.25 -14.55 -70.97
C ALA A 18 17.69 -15.93 -70.43
N GLU A 19 16.85 -16.57 -69.62
CA GLU A 19 17.06 -17.85 -68.94
C GLU A 19 17.77 -17.78 -67.58
N MET A 20 17.03 -17.33 -66.56
CA MET A 20 16.99 -18.01 -65.26
C MET A 20 15.66 -17.69 -64.57
N GLU A 21 14.56 -18.14 -65.18
CA GLU A 21 13.27 -18.26 -64.52
C GLU A 21 13.24 -19.60 -63.78
N ARG A 22 13.25 -19.56 -62.44
CA ARG A 22 12.48 -20.49 -61.60
C ARG A 22 12.35 -20.00 -60.15
N ALA A 23 11.11 -19.62 -59.84
CA ALA A 23 10.36 -19.84 -58.60
C ALA A 23 10.67 -19.03 -57.33
N LEU A 24 9.87 -17.97 -57.11
CA LEU A 24 9.23 -17.59 -55.83
C LEU A 24 7.87 -16.89 -56.13
N PRO A 25 6.79 -17.12 -55.35
CA PRO A 25 5.42 -17.04 -55.85
C PRO A 25 4.77 -15.65 -55.80
N THR A 26 4.08 -15.30 -56.90
CA THR A 26 3.35 -14.06 -57.20
C THR A 26 2.01 -13.88 -56.43
N SER A 27 1.72 -14.69 -55.42
CA SER A 27 0.44 -14.68 -54.69
C SER A 27 0.38 -13.67 -53.53
N SER A 28 1.52 -13.26 -52.98
CA SER A 28 1.64 -12.38 -51.81
C SER A 28 1.53 -10.89 -52.15
N ILE A 29 1.95 -10.47 -53.35
CA ILE A 29 1.91 -9.07 -53.79
C ILE A 29 0.50 -8.66 -54.26
N LYS A 30 -0.22 -9.55 -54.97
CA LYS A 30 -1.61 -9.28 -55.42
C LYS A 30 -2.63 -9.27 -54.27
N LYS A 31 -2.38 -9.98 -53.16
CA LYS A 31 -3.25 -9.95 -51.97
C LYS A 31 -3.13 -8.64 -51.18
N ARG A 32 -1.92 -8.08 -51.05
CA ARG A 32 -1.70 -6.78 -50.39
C ARG A 32 -2.34 -5.62 -51.19
N GLN A 33 -2.14 -5.57 -52.50
CA GLN A 33 -2.72 -4.51 -53.34
C GLN A 33 -4.26 -4.56 -53.41
N ARG A 34 -4.89 -5.76 -53.35
CA ARG A 34 -6.35 -5.88 -53.25
C ARG A 34 -6.89 -5.45 -51.89
N ALA A 35 -6.16 -5.71 -50.80
CA ALA A 35 -6.56 -5.28 -49.45
C ALA A 35 -6.46 -3.75 -49.28
N ASP A 36 -5.42 -3.12 -49.83
CA ASP A 36 -5.23 -1.66 -49.76
C ASP A 36 -6.25 -0.91 -50.62
N ASN A 37 -6.57 -1.40 -51.82
CA ASN A 37 -7.63 -0.82 -52.66
C ASN A 37 -9.04 -1.04 -52.09
N ALA A 38 -9.30 -2.15 -51.39
CA ALA A 38 -10.56 -2.38 -50.69
C ALA A 38 -10.73 -1.44 -49.47
N ARG A 39 -9.62 -1.07 -48.81
CA ARG A 39 -9.61 -0.13 -47.67
C ARG A 39 -9.83 1.32 -48.13
N LEU A 40 -9.23 1.72 -49.24
CA LEU A 40 -9.43 3.03 -49.89
C LEU A 40 -10.84 3.22 -50.45
N THR A 41 -11.46 2.16 -51.00
CA THR A 41 -12.83 2.22 -51.51
C THR A 41 -13.87 2.21 -50.38
N ARG A 42 -13.64 1.50 -49.26
CA ARG A 42 -14.47 1.60 -48.04
C ARG A 42 -14.41 2.99 -47.40
N SER A 43 -13.22 3.61 -47.35
CA SER A 43 -13.04 4.98 -46.83
C SER A 43 -13.73 6.04 -47.71
N LYS A 44 -13.71 5.87 -49.05
CA LYS A 44 -14.44 6.76 -49.96
C LYS A 44 -15.96 6.57 -49.91
N ARG A 45 -16.46 5.34 -49.72
CA ARG A 45 -17.91 5.05 -49.62
C ARG A 45 -18.51 5.54 -48.29
N ALA A 46 -17.75 5.42 -47.19
CA ALA A 46 -18.12 6.00 -45.90
C ALA A 46 -18.15 7.55 -45.92
N LYS A 47 -17.28 8.19 -46.71
CA LYS A 47 -17.30 9.65 -46.92
C LYS A 47 -18.52 10.15 -47.71
N THR A 48 -19.14 9.32 -48.54
CA THR A 48 -20.35 9.71 -49.31
C THR A 48 -21.66 9.42 -48.57
N GLU A 49 -21.68 8.42 -47.67
CA GLU A 49 -22.85 8.07 -46.86
C GLU A 49 -23.00 8.92 -45.59
N ALA A 50 -21.92 9.54 -45.08
CA ALA A 50 -21.96 10.42 -43.91
C ALA A 50 -22.50 11.84 -44.18
N ALA A 51 -22.73 12.21 -45.44
CA ALA A 51 -23.12 13.57 -45.81
C ALA A 51 -24.61 13.90 -45.62
N ASN A 52 -25.45 12.97 -45.11
CA ASN A 52 -26.90 13.17 -45.07
C ASN A 52 -27.64 12.59 -43.83
N SER A 53 -26.95 12.40 -42.71
CA SER A 53 -27.60 12.13 -41.41
C SER A 53 -27.10 13.14 -40.39
N SER A 54 -28.00 13.86 -39.73
CA SER A 54 -27.70 14.62 -38.51
C SER A 54 -26.89 13.74 -37.56
N HIS A 55 -25.58 13.96 -37.47
CA HIS A 55 -24.67 13.12 -36.73
C HIS A 55 -24.88 13.41 -35.25
N GLU A 56 -25.59 12.52 -34.56
CA GLU A 56 -25.82 12.66 -33.13
C GLU A 56 -24.50 12.33 -32.42
N ILE A 57 -23.86 13.35 -31.83
CA ILE A 57 -22.58 13.21 -31.11
C ILE A 57 -22.69 12.05 -30.11
N ASN A 58 -21.70 11.17 -30.11
CA ASN A 58 -21.67 9.98 -29.26
C ASN A 58 -22.04 10.32 -27.82
N PRO A 59 -23.11 9.71 -27.28
CA PRO A 59 -23.66 10.08 -25.97
C PRO A 59 -22.64 9.97 -24.83
N ARG A 60 -21.62 9.11 -24.96
CA ARG A 60 -20.54 8.99 -23.98
C ARG A 60 -19.59 10.18 -24.01
N LEU A 61 -19.26 10.66 -25.21
CA LEU A 61 -18.39 11.81 -25.43
C LEU A 61 -19.06 13.10 -24.95
N SER A 62 -20.32 13.31 -25.33
CA SER A 62 -21.14 14.45 -24.88
C SER A 62 -21.31 14.47 -23.35
N ARG A 63 -21.54 13.30 -22.74
CA ARG A 63 -21.62 13.17 -21.28
C ARG A 63 -20.28 13.46 -20.59
N LEU A 64 -19.17 13.00 -21.17
CA LEU A 64 -17.83 13.25 -20.64
C LEU A 64 -17.52 14.75 -20.63
N ILE A 65 -17.73 15.43 -21.76
CA ILE A 65 -17.47 16.86 -21.93
C ILE A 65 -18.41 17.70 -21.07
N SER A 66 -19.72 17.42 -21.07
CA SER A 66 -20.66 18.18 -20.23
C SER A 66 -20.36 18.08 -18.73
N THR A 67 -19.72 17.00 -18.28
CA THR A 67 -19.45 16.79 -16.84
C THR A 67 -18.10 17.36 -16.41
N PHE A 68 -17.06 17.32 -17.25
CA PHE A 68 -15.68 17.71 -16.86
C PHE A 68 -15.00 18.69 -17.79
N GLY A 69 -15.62 19.01 -18.93
CA GLY A 69 -15.14 19.98 -19.91
C GLY A 69 -15.27 21.42 -19.45
N VAL A 70 -14.92 21.72 -18.20
CA VAL A 70 -14.93 23.09 -17.69
C VAL A 70 -13.62 23.75 -18.09
N PHE A 71 -13.71 24.86 -18.80
CA PHE A 71 -12.53 25.61 -19.24
C PHE A 71 -11.79 26.18 -18.01
N PRO A 72 -10.47 26.01 -17.88
CA PRO A 72 -9.73 26.55 -16.74
C PRO A 72 -9.91 28.08 -16.64
N LEU A 73 -9.89 28.59 -15.40
CA LEU A 73 -9.98 30.03 -15.10
C LEU A 73 -11.32 30.71 -15.46
N GLN A 74 -12.41 29.95 -15.61
CA GLN A 74 -13.76 30.49 -15.84
C GLN A 74 -14.22 31.50 -14.75
N ALA A 75 -13.61 31.46 -13.57
CA ALA A 75 -13.82 32.41 -12.48
C ALA A 75 -13.30 33.84 -12.75
N LEU A 76 -12.53 34.06 -13.82
CA LEU A 76 -11.92 35.37 -14.11
C LEU A 76 -12.86 36.39 -14.78
N ASN A 77 -13.95 35.94 -15.39
CA ASN A 77 -15.15 36.72 -15.69
C ASN A 77 -16.15 35.83 -16.46
N PRO A 78 -17.44 35.78 -16.06
CA PRO A 78 -18.45 34.96 -16.71
C PRO A 78 -18.94 35.49 -18.07
N ASP A 79 -18.65 36.74 -18.42
CA ASP A 79 -19.03 37.31 -19.71
C ASP A 79 -18.02 36.92 -20.81
N ASP A 80 -18.49 35.99 -21.66
CA ASP A 80 -17.96 35.53 -22.93
C ASP A 80 -16.58 34.85 -22.91
N SER A 81 -16.57 33.53 -22.67
CA SER A 81 -15.39 32.69 -22.38
C SER A 81 -14.51 32.31 -23.58
N THR A 82 -14.80 32.79 -24.79
CA THR A 82 -14.13 32.37 -26.03
C THR A 82 -13.43 33.50 -26.80
N THR A 83 -13.59 34.75 -26.39
CA THR A 83 -12.90 35.89 -27.00
C THR A 83 -11.39 35.86 -26.67
N PRO A 84 -10.49 35.89 -27.68
CA PRO A 84 -9.05 36.02 -27.47
C PRO A 84 -8.77 37.36 -26.79
N ARG A 85 -8.16 37.28 -25.61
CA ARG A 85 -7.67 38.45 -24.89
C ARG A 85 -6.24 38.15 -24.44
N PRO A 86 -5.28 39.07 -24.61
CA PRO A 86 -3.89 38.86 -24.24
C PRO A 86 -3.74 38.37 -22.80
N GLU A 87 -4.61 38.85 -21.90
CA GLU A 87 -4.62 38.49 -20.49
C GLU A 87 -5.03 37.04 -20.23
N ARG A 88 -5.93 36.48 -21.05
CA ARG A 88 -6.37 35.09 -20.91
C ARG A 88 -5.28 34.13 -21.33
N ILE A 89 -4.59 34.43 -22.42
CA ILE A 89 -3.46 33.62 -22.88
C ILE A 89 -2.33 33.66 -21.86
N LEU A 90 -2.00 34.84 -21.31
CA LEU A 90 -1.00 34.94 -20.25
C LEU A 90 -1.43 34.15 -19.00
N ALA A 91 -2.70 34.20 -18.62
CA ALA A 91 -3.23 33.41 -17.51
C ALA A 91 -3.10 31.89 -17.75
N LEU A 92 -3.31 31.41 -18.99
CA LEU A 92 -3.10 30.00 -19.34
C LEU A 92 -1.63 29.59 -19.28
N VAL A 93 -0.69 30.48 -19.66
CA VAL A 93 0.75 30.24 -19.52
C VAL A 93 1.16 30.18 -18.05
N LEU A 94 0.68 31.13 -17.23
CA LEU A 94 0.92 31.14 -15.78
C LEU A 94 0.38 29.87 -15.11
N ASN A 95 -0.82 29.43 -15.50
CA ASN A 95 -1.39 28.17 -15.05
C ASN A 95 -0.50 26.98 -15.45
N ALA A 96 -0.05 26.90 -16.71
CA ALA A 96 0.81 25.82 -17.18
C ALA A 96 2.14 25.74 -16.40
N MET A 97 2.80 26.89 -16.14
CA MET A 97 4.06 26.97 -15.38
C MET A 97 3.90 26.54 -13.92
N LEU A 98 2.81 26.98 -13.26
CA LEU A 98 2.56 26.66 -11.86
C LEU A 98 2.05 25.23 -11.68
N SER A 99 1.26 24.71 -12.62
CA SER A 99 0.77 23.32 -12.62
C SER A 99 1.86 22.30 -12.94
N SER A 100 2.91 22.66 -13.69
CA SER A 100 4.01 21.74 -14.00
C SER A 100 5.14 21.74 -12.96
N ALA A 101 5.15 22.72 -12.05
CA ALA A 101 6.20 22.87 -11.04
C ALA A 101 6.28 21.68 -10.05
N ARG A 102 7.46 21.48 -9.45
CA ARG A 102 7.71 20.45 -8.42
C ARG A 102 7.12 20.80 -7.05
N THR A 103 5.86 21.23 -6.99
CA THR A 103 5.21 21.70 -5.77
C THR A 103 3.89 20.92 -5.52
N PRO A 104 3.49 20.65 -4.26
CA PRO A 104 2.19 20.05 -3.96
C PRO A 104 1.04 20.87 -4.58
N HIS A 105 0.01 20.25 -5.13
CA HIS A 105 -0.89 21.01 -5.99
C HIS A 105 -1.91 21.89 -5.25
N HIS A 106 -2.30 21.59 -4.01
CA HIS A 106 -3.09 22.58 -3.26
C HIS A 106 -2.33 23.93 -3.17
N ILE A 107 -0.99 23.86 -3.05
CA ILE A 107 -0.12 25.03 -3.14
C ILE A 107 -0.11 25.62 -4.55
N ALA A 108 0.06 24.83 -5.61
CA ALA A 108 0.03 25.34 -6.99
C ALA A 108 -1.29 26.06 -7.33
N ASN A 109 -2.44 25.54 -6.90
CA ASN A 109 -3.75 26.14 -7.13
C ASN A 109 -3.98 27.41 -6.32
N GLU A 110 -3.69 27.38 -5.03
CA GLU A 110 -3.76 28.60 -4.22
C GLU A 110 -2.78 29.66 -4.74
N THR A 111 -1.64 29.24 -5.30
CA THR A 111 -0.69 30.13 -5.96
C THR A 111 -1.21 30.69 -7.26
N VAL A 112 -1.83 29.88 -8.14
CA VAL A 112 -2.51 30.36 -9.35
C VAL A 112 -3.57 31.39 -8.98
N LYS A 113 -4.41 31.12 -7.98
CA LYS A 113 -5.38 32.10 -7.47
C LYS A 113 -4.68 33.39 -7.01
N CYS A 114 -3.62 33.28 -6.22
CA CYS A 114 -2.88 34.44 -5.72
C CYS A 114 -2.25 35.28 -6.84
N VAL A 115 -1.62 34.68 -7.85
CA VAL A 115 -1.06 35.43 -8.99
C VAL A 115 -2.14 36.07 -9.85
N ILE A 116 -3.30 35.40 -9.96
CA ILE A 116 -4.45 35.94 -10.67
C ILE A 116 -5.09 37.10 -9.88
N GLU A 117 -5.28 36.97 -8.57
CA GLU A 117 -5.73 38.04 -7.67
C GLU A 117 -4.78 39.24 -7.69
N ALA A 118 -3.48 38.98 -7.77
CA ALA A 118 -2.44 40.00 -7.94
C ALA A 118 -2.40 40.60 -9.35
N LYS A 119 -3.30 40.19 -10.25
CA LYS A 119 -3.42 40.67 -11.63
C LYS A 119 -2.19 40.42 -12.50
N TYR A 120 -1.39 39.40 -12.20
CA TYR A 120 -0.20 39.05 -13.00
C TYR A 120 -0.52 38.53 -14.42
N HIS A 121 -1.79 38.25 -14.69
CA HIS A 121 -2.29 37.99 -16.04
C HIS A 121 -2.41 39.26 -16.89
N HIS A 122 -2.20 40.46 -16.32
CA HIS A 122 -1.97 41.68 -17.07
C HIS A 122 -0.45 41.93 -17.16
N ILE A 123 0.07 41.99 -18.39
CA ILE A 123 1.52 42.12 -18.62
C ILE A 123 2.12 43.36 -17.96
N ASP A 124 1.39 44.49 -17.97
CA ASP A 124 1.83 45.74 -17.35
C ASP A 124 1.97 45.63 -15.84
N VAL A 125 1.11 44.83 -15.20
CA VAL A 125 1.18 44.58 -13.75
C VAL A 125 2.33 43.63 -13.43
N LEU A 126 2.46 42.55 -14.21
CA LEU A 126 3.52 41.55 -14.00
C LEU A 126 4.92 42.16 -14.14
N GLU A 127 5.11 43.05 -15.12
CA GLU A 127 6.38 43.76 -15.34
C GLU A 127 6.66 44.83 -14.28
N ALA A 128 5.63 45.60 -13.87
CA ALA A 128 5.80 46.66 -12.87
C ALA A 128 6.03 46.13 -11.45
N SER A 129 5.60 44.89 -11.15
CA SER A 129 5.77 44.28 -9.84
C SER A 129 7.25 43.99 -9.57
N THR A 130 7.74 44.23 -8.35
CA THR A 130 9.12 43.94 -7.96
C THR A 130 9.36 42.43 -7.78
N TRP A 131 10.62 42.01 -7.72
CA TRP A 131 10.98 40.62 -7.45
C TRP A 131 10.46 40.16 -6.08
N GLU A 132 10.56 41.02 -5.06
CA GLU A 132 10.05 40.79 -3.71
C GLU A 132 8.52 40.66 -3.68
N GLU A 133 7.79 41.49 -4.44
CA GLU A 133 6.33 41.40 -4.54
C GLU A 133 5.90 40.07 -5.19
N LYS A 134 6.59 39.61 -6.24
CA LYS A 134 6.37 38.29 -6.83
C LYS A 134 6.60 37.17 -5.81
N ILE A 135 7.66 37.25 -5.00
CA ILE A 135 7.90 36.29 -3.91
C ILE A 135 6.79 36.31 -2.87
N GLN A 136 6.30 37.48 -2.48
CA GLN A 136 5.21 37.58 -1.51
C GLN A 136 3.92 36.93 -2.04
N VAL A 137 3.57 37.17 -3.31
CA VAL A 137 2.40 36.55 -3.94
C VAL A 137 2.54 35.03 -4.03
N LEU A 138 3.73 34.52 -4.40
CA LEU A 138 4.01 33.08 -4.42
C LEU A 138 3.94 32.47 -3.01
N THR A 139 4.48 33.17 -2.01
CA THR A 139 4.47 32.76 -0.60
C THR A 139 3.04 32.74 -0.03
N LYS A 140 2.20 33.70 -0.41
CA LYS A 140 0.76 33.75 -0.05
C LYS A 140 0.02 32.52 -0.57
N GLY A 141 0.36 32.06 -1.78
CA GLY A 141 -0.12 30.79 -2.34
C GLY A 141 0.47 29.54 -1.68
N GLY A 142 1.42 29.70 -0.74
CA GLY A 142 2.14 28.66 -0.05
C GLY A 142 3.30 28.05 -0.85
N TYR A 143 3.62 28.61 -2.02
CA TYR A 143 4.72 28.18 -2.88
C TYR A 143 6.02 28.69 -2.26
N THR A 144 6.62 27.88 -1.38
CA THR A 144 7.79 28.30 -0.59
C THR A 144 9.11 27.74 -1.10
N GLN A 145 9.15 26.49 -1.56
CA GLN A 145 10.40 25.77 -1.83
C GLN A 145 11.17 26.28 -3.06
N TYR A 146 10.47 26.68 -4.13
CA TYR A 146 11.08 27.12 -5.41
C TYR A 146 10.70 28.55 -5.78
N ARG A 147 10.25 29.35 -4.79
CA ARG A 147 9.61 30.65 -5.02
C ARG A 147 10.52 31.69 -5.66
N GLU A 148 11.82 31.61 -5.37
CA GLU A 148 12.83 32.51 -5.93
C GLU A 148 13.05 32.18 -7.42
N GLU A 149 13.20 30.91 -7.76
CA GLU A 149 13.30 30.44 -9.15
C GLU A 149 12.04 30.80 -9.96
N MET A 150 10.86 30.59 -9.38
CA MET A 150 9.59 30.94 -10.03
C MET A 150 9.39 32.45 -10.17
N ALA A 151 9.83 33.26 -9.19
CA ALA A 151 9.78 34.72 -9.30
C ALA A 151 10.66 35.24 -10.44
N THR A 152 11.87 34.69 -10.57
CA THR A 152 12.76 34.98 -11.72
C THR A 152 12.13 34.53 -13.03
N ALA A 153 11.53 33.34 -13.06
CA ALA A 153 10.84 32.84 -14.24
C ALA A 153 9.66 33.73 -14.69
N LEU A 154 8.94 34.32 -13.75
CA LEU A 154 7.86 35.27 -14.03
C LEU A 154 8.41 36.59 -14.62
N GLU A 155 9.58 37.04 -14.19
CA GLU A 155 10.25 38.21 -14.77
C GLU A 155 10.75 37.95 -16.20
N ASP A 156 11.34 36.78 -16.42
CA ASP A 156 11.81 36.38 -17.74
C ASP A 156 10.64 36.22 -18.72
N LEU A 157 9.52 35.66 -18.26
CA LEU A 157 8.28 35.62 -19.02
C LEU A 157 7.80 37.03 -19.39
N ALA A 158 7.78 37.97 -18.45
CA ALA A 158 7.33 39.33 -18.70
C ALA A 158 8.19 40.05 -19.75
N LYS A 159 9.52 39.98 -19.61
CA LYS A 159 10.48 40.53 -20.58
C LYS A 159 10.26 39.94 -21.96
N LEU A 160 10.14 38.61 -22.05
CA LEU A 160 9.93 37.94 -23.31
C LEU A 160 8.62 38.38 -23.99
N VAL A 161 7.51 38.42 -23.24
CA VAL A 161 6.22 38.85 -23.77
C VAL A 161 6.30 40.30 -24.28
N ARG A 162 6.97 41.19 -23.53
CA ARG A 162 7.12 42.60 -23.91
C ARG A 162 8.01 42.80 -25.13
N GLU A 163 9.24 42.29 -25.08
CA GLU A 163 10.27 42.55 -26.10
C GLU A 163 9.98 41.82 -27.41
N LYS A 164 9.55 40.56 -27.30
CA LYS A 164 9.43 39.66 -28.46
C LYS A 164 8.02 39.60 -29.03
N TYR A 165 7.01 39.75 -28.18
CA TYR A 165 5.61 39.66 -28.54
C TYR A 165 4.85 40.99 -28.33
N LYS A 166 5.57 42.10 -28.08
CA LYS A 166 5.00 43.45 -27.96
C LYS A 166 3.91 43.58 -26.90
N GLY A 167 4.01 42.81 -25.82
CA GLY A 167 3.04 42.80 -24.73
C GLY A 167 1.80 41.95 -24.98
N ASP A 168 1.71 41.28 -26.14
CA ASP A 168 0.54 40.50 -26.53
C ASP A 168 0.95 39.14 -27.10
N LEU A 169 0.63 38.08 -26.37
CA LEU A 169 0.95 36.70 -26.74
C LEU A 169 0.19 36.23 -27.99
N ASP A 170 -0.87 36.91 -28.45
CA ASP A 170 -1.51 36.59 -29.74
C ASP A 170 -0.56 36.86 -30.93
N ASN A 171 0.43 37.76 -30.76
CA ASN A 171 1.50 37.95 -31.73
C ASN A 171 2.36 36.69 -31.91
N LEU A 172 2.34 35.75 -30.97
CA LEU A 172 3.00 34.45 -31.10
C LEU A 172 2.35 33.64 -32.23
N VAL A 173 1.01 33.63 -32.33
CA VAL A 173 0.27 32.94 -33.40
C VAL A 173 0.51 33.60 -34.76
N LEU A 174 0.52 34.94 -34.80
CA LEU A 174 0.80 35.68 -36.03
C LEU A 174 2.22 35.39 -36.56
N ARG A 175 3.21 35.33 -35.67
CA ARG A 175 4.61 35.01 -36.04
C ARG A 175 4.83 33.55 -36.39
N SER A 176 4.07 32.63 -35.78
CA SER A 176 4.14 31.20 -36.06
C SER A 176 3.42 30.79 -37.35
N LYS A 177 2.81 31.74 -38.06
CA LYS A 177 1.95 31.51 -39.23
C LYS A 177 0.82 30.51 -38.92
N SER A 178 0.32 30.54 -37.68
CA SER A 178 -0.73 29.62 -37.21
C SER A 178 -0.33 28.14 -37.29
N SER A 179 0.97 27.81 -37.21
CA SER A 179 1.46 26.42 -37.21
C SER A 179 1.68 25.91 -35.77
N PRO A 180 1.03 24.81 -35.34
CA PRO A 180 1.23 24.22 -34.00
C PRO A 180 2.69 23.92 -33.67
N THR A 181 3.45 23.44 -34.65
CA THR A 181 4.87 23.12 -34.51
C THR A 181 5.69 24.38 -34.27
N MET A 182 5.37 25.47 -34.96
CA MET A 182 6.05 26.76 -34.79
C MET A 182 5.64 27.43 -33.48
N VAL A 183 4.37 27.35 -33.07
CA VAL A 183 3.92 27.80 -31.73
C VAL A 183 4.70 27.06 -30.64
N ARG A 184 4.84 25.73 -30.76
CA ARG A 184 5.60 24.91 -29.80
C ARG A 184 7.07 25.31 -29.75
N ASN A 185 7.69 25.59 -30.90
CA ASN A 185 9.08 26.04 -30.95
C ASN A 185 9.24 27.43 -30.31
N CYS A 186 8.32 28.36 -30.58
CA CYS A 186 8.32 29.68 -29.95
C CYS A 186 8.14 29.61 -28.43
N LEU A 187 7.30 28.71 -27.91
CA LEU A 187 7.14 28.52 -26.46
C LEU A 187 8.36 27.83 -25.83
N LYS A 188 9.09 26.98 -26.56
CA LYS A 188 10.35 26.38 -26.09
C LYS A 188 11.51 27.36 -26.00
N GLU A 189 11.45 28.48 -26.71
CA GLU A 189 12.44 29.57 -26.58
C GLU A 189 12.32 30.28 -25.23
N VAL A 190 11.21 30.08 -24.50
CA VAL A 190 11.12 30.35 -23.07
C VAL A 190 11.81 29.18 -22.37
N GLU A 191 13.10 29.30 -22.00
CA GLU A 191 13.88 28.20 -21.38
C GLU A 191 13.21 27.58 -20.13
N ILE A 192 12.21 28.25 -19.57
CA ILE A 192 11.43 27.82 -18.42
C ILE A 192 10.30 26.84 -18.78
N LEU A 193 9.72 26.87 -20.00
CA LEU A 193 8.56 26.05 -20.34
C LEU A 193 8.96 24.63 -20.76
N THR A 194 8.57 23.64 -19.97
CA THR A 194 8.81 22.24 -20.29
C THR A 194 7.85 21.70 -21.36
N ASN A 195 8.15 20.55 -21.96
CA ASN A 195 7.21 19.88 -22.88
C ASN A 195 5.86 19.55 -22.20
N VAL A 196 5.84 19.38 -20.87
CA VAL A 196 4.62 19.15 -20.10
C VAL A 196 3.79 20.44 -20.06
N ASP A 197 4.42 21.57 -19.76
CA ASP A 197 3.81 22.91 -19.72
C ASP A 197 3.16 23.23 -21.06
N ILE A 198 3.87 22.96 -22.15
CA ILE A 198 3.39 23.20 -23.51
C ILE A 198 2.20 22.29 -23.84
N ASN A 199 2.20 21.04 -23.41
CA ASN A 199 1.06 20.14 -23.65
C ASN A 199 -0.18 20.58 -22.84
N ILE A 200 0.00 20.98 -21.58
CA ILE A 200 -1.07 21.55 -20.74
C ILE A 200 -1.61 22.82 -21.40
N PHE A 201 -0.73 23.73 -21.81
CA PHE A 201 -1.08 24.95 -22.51
C PHE A 201 -1.82 24.65 -23.83
N PHE A 202 -1.33 23.76 -24.69
CA PHE A 202 -1.97 23.41 -25.97
C PHE A 202 -3.36 22.81 -25.77
N GLY A 203 -3.53 21.96 -24.76
CA GLY A 203 -4.80 21.36 -24.41
C GLY A 203 -5.90 22.38 -24.15
N PHE A 204 -5.57 23.49 -23.48
CA PHE A 204 -6.52 24.58 -23.19
C PHE A 204 -6.56 25.63 -24.30
N ALA A 205 -5.38 26.05 -24.78
CA ALA A 205 -5.24 27.15 -25.73
C ALA A 205 -5.89 26.83 -27.07
N GLN A 206 -6.08 25.56 -27.47
CA GLN A 206 -6.79 25.24 -28.72
C GLN A 206 -8.22 25.78 -28.78
N GLY A 207 -8.90 25.98 -27.64
CA GLY A 207 -10.22 26.60 -27.58
C GLY A 207 -10.22 28.12 -27.81
N ILE A 208 -9.05 28.78 -27.70
CA ILE A 208 -8.87 30.22 -27.94
C ILE A 208 -8.08 30.47 -29.24
N TRP A 209 -7.15 29.57 -29.56
CA TRP A 209 -6.31 29.53 -30.75
C TRP A 209 -6.67 28.29 -31.59
N PRO A 210 -7.72 28.37 -32.44
CA PRO A 210 -8.17 27.25 -33.28
C PRO A 210 -7.07 26.63 -34.14
N CYS A 211 -6.01 27.39 -34.46
CA CYS A 211 -4.86 26.88 -35.20
C CYS A 211 -4.10 25.76 -34.49
N LEU A 212 -4.31 25.56 -33.18
CA LEU A 212 -3.76 24.44 -32.42
C LEU A 212 -4.63 23.19 -32.48
N ALA A 213 -5.89 23.31 -32.88
CA ALA A 213 -6.80 22.18 -32.98
C ALA A 213 -6.60 21.39 -34.29
N PRO A 214 -6.83 20.07 -34.28
CA PRO A 214 -7.15 19.28 -33.10
C PRO A 214 -5.89 18.87 -32.32
N PHE A 215 -5.88 19.09 -31.00
CA PHE A 215 -4.79 18.65 -30.14
C PHE A 215 -5.30 17.74 -29.03
N ILE A 216 -4.70 16.56 -28.93
CA ILE A 216 -4.75 15.71 -27.73
C ILE A 216 -3.33 15.14 -27.56
N ASP A 217 -2.77 15.27 -26.36
CA ASP A 217 -1.45 14.69 -26.10
C ASP A 217 -1.50 13.15 -26.12
N SER A 218 -0.32 12.53 -26.25
CA SER A 218 -0.20 11.06 -26.33
C SER A 218 -0.78 10.33 -25.12
N TRP A 219 -0.80 10.98 -23.97
CA TRP A 219 -1.29 10.37 -22.73
C TRP A 219 -2.83 10.39 -22.67
N ASN A 220 -3.46 11.52 -23.03
CA ASN A 220 -4.91 11.63 -23.13
C ASN A 220 -5.48 10.74 -24.26
N LEU A 221 -4.72 10.50 -25.33
CA LEU A 221 -5.09 9.54 -26.38
C LEU A 221 -5.09 8.08 -25.88
N ASP A 222 -4.07 7.69 -25.14
CA ASP A 222 -3.98 6.36 -24.52
C ASP A 222 -5.12 6.12 -23.51
N VAL A 223 -5.56 7.17 -22.82
CA VAL A 223 -6.76 7.13 -21.95
C VAL A 223 -8.02 6.93 -22.77
N ALA A 224 -8.21 7.70 -23.84
CA ALA A 224 -9.35 7.55 -24.74
C ALA A 224 -9.44 6.15 -25.35
N GLU A 225 -8.31 5.57 -25.75
CA GLU A 225 -8.23 4.21 -26.29
C GLU A 225 -8.63 3.16 -25.24
N ARG A 226 -8.10 3.29 -24.00
CA ARG A 226 -8.47 2.41 -22.88
C ARG A 226 -9.96 2.47 -22.53
N LEU A 227 -10.56 3.66 -22.61
CA LEU A 227 -11.99 3.87 -22.35
C LEU A 227 -12.88 3.44 -23.52
N LYS A 228 -12.28 2.96 -24.63
CA LYS A 228 -12.98 2.56 -25.86
C LYS A 228 -13.84 3.69 -26.41
N MET A 229 -13.33 4.93 -26.35
CA MET A 229 -14.04 6.14 -26.77
C MET A 229 -13.67 6.61 -28.18
N GLY A 230 -12.54 6.16 -28.72
CA GLY A 230 -12.02 6.52 -30.05
C GLY A 230 -10.58 6.06 -30.19
N VAL A 231 -10.03 6.00 -31.40
CA VAL A 231 -8.65 5.51 -31.66
C VAL A 231 -7.68 6.59 -32.15
N GLY A 232 -8.16 7.80 -32.49
CA GLY A 232 -7.30 8.88 -32.95
C GLY A 232 -7.85 10.28 -32.68
N VAL A 233 -6.94 11.26 -32.68
CA VAL A 233 -7.24 12.69 -32.55
C VAL A 233 -8.27 13.15 -33.58
N GLU A 234 -8.11 12.70 -34.83
CA GLU A 234 -8.99 13.04 -35.96
C GLU A 234 -10.40 12.47 -35.81
N ASP A 235 -10.54 11.32 -35.13
CA ASP A 235 -11.87 10.73 -34.90
C ASP A 235 -12.67 11.63 -33.95
N PHE A 236 -12.04 12.08 -32.85
CA PHE A 236 -12.65 13.02 -31.92
C PHE A 236 -12.92 14.39 -32.55
N TRP A 237 -12.04 14.86 -33.43
CA TRP A 237 -12.21 16.12 -34.12
C TRP A 237 -13.48 16.13 -34.98
N VAL A 238 -13.69 15.07 -35.77
CA VAL A 238 -14.88 14.91 -36.61
C VAL A 238 -16.13 14.69 -35.75
N GLU A 239 -16.04 13.90 -34.68
CA GLU A 239 -17.15 13.57 -33.78
C GLU A 239 -17.63 14.78 -32.96
N LEU A 240 -16.76 15.77 -32.73
CA LEU A 240 -17.06 17.04 -32.06
C LEU A 240 -17.31 18.18 -33.05
N ASP A 241 -17.78 17.86 -34.26
CA ASP A 241 -18.14 18.83 -35.29
C ASP A 241 -17.02 19.82 -35.68
N ASN A 242 -15.77 19.41 -35.50
CA ASN A 242 -14.59 20.24 -35.72
C ASN A 242 -14.58 21.52 -34.85
N ASP A 243 -15.09 21.42 -33.61
CA ASP A 243 -15.11 22.52 -32.65
C ASP A 243 -13.85 22.53 -31.74
N PRO A 244 -12.96 23.54 -31.87
CA PRO A 244 -11.78 23.69 -31.01
C PRO A 244 -12.10 23.83 -29.52
N VAL A 245 -13.24 24.43 -29.17
CA VAL A 245 -13.67 24.61 -27.79
C VAL A 245 -14.04 23.25 -27.20
N GLU A 246 -14.83 22.44 -27.92
CA GLU A 246 -15.19 21.10 -27.48
C GLU A 246 -13.96 20.17 -27.40
N MET A 247 -12.97 20.34 -28.27
CA MET A 247 -11.68 19.64 -28.14
C MET A 247 -10.92 20.02 -26.87
N ALA A 248 -10.87 21.31 -26.53
CA ALA A 248 -10.23 21.76 -25.29
C ALA A 248 -10.94 21.17 -24.06
N LYS A 249 -12.28 21.14 -24.08
CA LYS A 249 -13.10 20.50 -23.06
C LYS A 249 -12.85 18.99 -22.97
N LEU A 250 -12.68 18.31 -24.11
CA LEU A 250 -12.35 16.89 -24.17
C LEU A 250 -11.00 16.61 -23.52
N CYS A 251 -9.97 17.42 -23.77
CA CYS A 251 -8.66 17.26 -23.12
C CYS A 251 -8.75 17.34 -21.58
N VAL A 252 -9.56 18.28 -21.05
CA VAL A 252 -9.82 18.40 -19.61
C VAL A 252 -10.47 17.12 -19.08
N ALA A 253 -11.45 16.61 -19.83
CA ALA A 253 -12.25 15.48 -19.41
C ALA A 253 -11.49 14.14 -19.49
N LEU A 254 -10.69 13.91 -20.54
CA LEU A 254 -9.83 12.73 -20.67
C LEU A 254 -8.74 12.69 -19.58
N ASN A 255 -8.15 13.84 -19.26
CA ASN A 255 -7.18 13.94 -18.17
C ASN A 255 -7.80 13.50 -16.84
N THR A 256 -9.06 13.89 -16.62
CA THR A 256 -9.83 13.49 -15.45
C THR A 256 -10.24 12.00 -15.47
N MET A 257 -10.40 11.35 -16.63
CA MET A 257 -10.80 9.94 -16.70
C MET A 257 -9.65 8.95 -16.55
N SER A 258 -8.44 9.32 -16.93
CA SER A 258 -7.25 8.48 -16.73
C SER A 258 -7.10 8.03 -15.28
N ILE A 259 -7.50 8.90 -14.34
CA ILE A 259 -7.15 8.71 -12.94
C ILE A 259 -7.98 7.62 -12.26
N PHE A 260 -9.25 7.50 -12.63
CA PHE A 260 -10.15 6.50 -12.07
C PHE A 260 -9.86 5.11 -12.63
N ASP A 261 -9.33 5.01 -13.86
CA ASP A 261 -8.81 3.72 -14.37
C ASP A 261 -7.53 3.31 -13.63
N ASP A 262 -6.60 4.23 -13.41
CA ASP A 262 -5.37 3.96 -12.64
C ASP A 262 -5.68 3.59 -11.17
N ALA A 263 -6.69 4.23 -10.56
CA ALA A 263 -7.19 3.86 -9.24
C ALA A 263 -7.81 2.46 -9.24
N ARG A 264 -8.68 2.14 -10.21
CA ARG A 264 -9.30 0.81 -10.33
C ARG A 264 -8.30 -0.34 -10.49
N ARG A 265 -7.10 -0.04 -10.98
CA ARG A 265 -6.02 -1.02 -11.22
C ARG A 265 -4.91 -0.98 -10.17
N GLY A 266 -4.99 -0.10 -9.18
CA GLY A 266 -3.94 0.04 -8.16
C GLY A 266 -2.65 0.70 -8.66
N ALA A 267 -2.65 1.25 -9.88
CA ALA A 267 -1.50 1.87 -10.53
C ALA A 267 -1.27 3.32 -10.08
N LEU A 268 -2.26 3.93 -9.42
CA LEU A 268 -2.18 5.29 -8.92
C LEU A 268 -1.39 5.38 -7.60
N ILE A 269 -0.07 5.22 -7.65
CA ILE A 269 0.82 5.30 -6.50
C ILE A 269 2.14 6.03 -6.84
N GLY A 270 2.84 6.53 -5.82
CA GLY A 270 4.17 7.12 -5.91
C GLY A 270 4.25 8.23 -6.96
N ALA A 271 5.24 8.15 -7.84
CA ALA A 271 5.44 9.13 -8.90
C ALA A 271 4.23 9.30 -9.83
N ARG A 272 3.41 8.26 -10.03
CA ARG A 272 2.21 8.36 -10.87
C ARG A 272 1.15 9.23 -10.21
N LEU A 273 0.88 8.98 -8.93
CA LEU A 273 -0.01 9.81 -8.12
C LEU A 273 0.52 11.22 -7.96
N ASP A 274 1.83 11.38 -7.72
CA ASP A 274 2.47 12.68 -7.61
C ASP A 274 2.36 13.51 -8.90
N ASN A 275 2.63 12.89 -10.06
CA ASN A 275 2.56 13.57 -11.35
C ASN A 275 1.12 13.94 -11.73
N TRP A 276 0.15 13.06 -11.47
CA TRP A 276 -1.25 13.41 -11.69
C TRP A 276 -1.71 14.50 -10.73
N LEU A 277 -1.36 14.37 -9.45
CA LEU A 277 -1.66 15.37 -8.46
C LEU A 277 -1.03 16.71 -8.79
N ARG A 278 0.03 16.82 -9.59
CA ARG A 278 0.57 18.11 -10.11
C ARG A 278 -0.29 18.73 -11.19
N ASN A 279 -0.94 17.92 -12.02
CA ASN A 279 -1.70 18.38 -13.17
C ASN A 279 -3.22 18.57 -12.91
N SER A 280 -3.81 18.02 -11.84
CA SER A 280 -5.28 18.05 -11.61
C SER A 280 -5.74 17.84 -10.13
N SER A 281 -5.52 18.78 -9.20
CA SER A 281 -5.84 18.60 -7.75
C SER A 281 -7.26 18.87 -7.33
N ASN A 282 -8.02 19.65 -8.09
CA ASN A 282 -9.44 19.82 -7.78
C ASN A 282 -10.18 18.48 -7.90
N ALA A 283 -9.54 17.48 -8.51
CA ALA A 283 -10.03 16.13 -8.69
C ALA A 283 -9.61 15.11 -7.62
N LEU A 284 -8.79 15.45 -6.60
CA LEU A 284 -8.46 14.46 -5.53
C LEU A 284 -9.72 13.95 -4.82
N ASN A 285 -10.74 14.81 -4.78
CA ASN A 285 -12.05 14.55 -4.22
C ASN A 285 -13.14 14.49 -5.31
N SER A 286 -12.77 14.41 -6.60
CA SER A 286 -13.76 14.23 -7.66
C SER A 286 -14.36 12.84 -7.61
N GLN A 287 -15.54 12.72 -8.22
CA GLN A 287 -16.25 11.47 -8.35
C GLN A 287 -16.12 10.94 -9.79
N ASP A 288 -15.93 9.62 -9.90
CA ASP A 288 -16.00 8.85 -11.13
C ASP A 288 -17.40 9.06 -11.73
N PRO A 289 -17.54 9.42 -13.01
CA PRO A 289 -18.84 9.75 -13.60
C PRO A 289 -19.67 8.51 -13.92
N SER A 290 -19.00 7.37 -14.05
CA SER A 290 -19.61 6.08 -14.34
C SER A 290 -20.20 5.47 -13.08
N THR A 291 -19.48 5.53 -11.97
CA THR A 291 -19.88 4.90 -10.69
C THR A 291 -20.41 5.90 -9.66
N GLY A 292 -20.05 7.18 -9.76
CA GLY A 292 -20.32 8.21 -8.75
C GLY A 292 -19.37 8.16 -7.54
N TRP A 293 -18.34 7.32 -7.57
CA TRP A 293 -17.42 7.14 -6.45
C TRP A 293 -16.28 8.14 -6.43
N THR A 294 -15.90 8.62 -5.26
CA THR A 294 -14.68 9.44 -5.13
C THR A 294 -13.43 8.64 -5.50
N LEU A 295 -12.33 9.31 -5.84
CA LEU A 295 -11.07 8.62 -6.17
C LEU A 295 -10.59 7.69 -5.03
N LEU A 296 -10.76 8.14 -3.78
CA LEU A 296 -10.51 7.32 -2.59
C LEU A 296 -11.48 6.13 -2.52
N ALA A 297 -12.77 6.34 -2.76
CA ALA A 297 -13.76 5.26 -2.77
C ALA A 297 -13.47 4.21 -3.86
N THR A 298 -13.02 4.63 -5.04
CA THR A 298 -12.58 3.72 -6.10
C THR A 298 -11.42 2.85 -5.64
N ALA A 299 -10.37 3.44 -5.04
CA ALA A 299 -9.23 2.70 -4.51
C ALA A 299 -9.62 1.73 -3.38
N VAL A 300 -10.56 2.15 -2.52
CA VAL A 300 -11.12 1.35 -1.44
C VAL A 300 -11.86 0.12 -1.98
N VAL A 301 -12.81 0.32 -2.91
CA VAL A 301 -13.61 -0.79 -3.46
C VAL A 301 -12.72 -1.76 -4.24
N SER A 302 -11.71 -1.25 -4.96
CA SER A 302 -10.74 -2.07 -5.69
C SER A 302 -9.77 -2.84 -4.80
N GLY A 303 -9.67 -2.53 -3.50
CA GLY A 303 -8.90 -3.33 -2.54
C GLY A 303 -7.38 -3.13 -2.61
N PHE A 304 -6.90 -1.89 -2.85
CA PHE A 304 -5.47 -1.57 -2.92
C PHE A 304 -4.99 -0.75 -1.72
N PRO A 305 -4.53 -1.37 -0.61
CA PRO A 305 -4.23 -0.66 0.63
C PRO A 305 -3.17 0.44 0.49
N LYS A 306 -2.11 0.18 -0.29
CA LYS A 306 -1.02 1.15 -0.48
C LYS A 306 -1.47 2.42 -1.18
N GLN A 307 -2.41 2.28 -2.12
CA GLN A 307 -3.01 3.42 -2.82
C GLN A 307 -3.95 4.19 -1.88
N VAL A 308 -4.76 3.49 -1.08
CA VAL A 308 -5.61 4.11 -0.05
C VAL A 308 -4.76 4.92 0.95
N GLU A 309 -3.68 4.34 1.47
CA GLU A 309 -2.74 5.01 2.37
C GLU A 309 -2.22 6.32 1.75
N GLN A 310 -1.69 6.27 0.53
CA GLN A 310 -1.12 7.44 -0.13
C GLN A 310 -2.18 8.51 -0.46
N LEU A 311 -3.37 8.13 -0.90
CA LEU A 311 -4.47 9.08 -1.14
C LEU A 311 -4.86 9.80 0.16
N LEU A 312 -4.94 9.08 1.28
CA LEU A 312 -5.22 9.65 2.60
C LEU A 312 -4.08 10.56 3.10
N GLU A 313 -2.82 10.18 2.90
CA GLU A 313 -1.64 11.01 3.22
C GLU A 313 -1.62 12.32 2.42
N ARG A 314 -2.16 12.31 1.19
CA ARG A 314 -2.28 13.50 0.34
C ARG A 314 -3.57 14.28 0.51
N GLY A 315 -4.35 13.95 1.54
CA GLY A 315 -5.51 14.75 1.95
C GLY A 315 -6.82 14.40 1.24
N ALA A 316 -6.94 13.21 0.65
CA ALA A 316 -8.23 12.71 0.19
C ALA A 316 -9.21 12.66 1.37
N LYS A 317 -10.42 13.19 1.19
CA LYS A 317 -11.41 13.31 2.26
C LYS A 317 -12.06 11.95 2.55
N ALA A 318 -11.69 11.34 3.67
CA ALA A 318 -12.20 10.04 4.10
C ALA A 318 -13.71 10.01 4.39
N THR A 319 -14.34 11.17 4.60
CA THR A 319 -15.78 11.31 4.89
C THR A 319 -16.60 11.79 3.69
N LEU A 320 -15.98 12.03 2.54
CA LEU A 320 -16.69 12.60 1.39
C LEU A 320 -17.67 11.57 0.82
N ARG A 321 -18.94 11.96 0.77
CA ARG A 321 -20.01 11.13 0.25
C ARG A 321 -19.93 11.03 -1.27
N CYS A 322 -20.11 9.83 -1.79
CA CYS A 322 -20.26 9.53 -3.21
C CYS A 322 -21.65 9.94 -3.71
N LYS A 323 -21.93 9.76 -5.01
CA LYS A 323 -23.19 10.19 -5.64
C LYS A 323 -24.45 9.68 -4.92
N ASN A 324 -24.45 8.44 -4.42
CA ASN A 324 -25.61 7.86 -3.72
C ASN A 324 -25.40 7.89 -2.20
N ARG A 325 -24.70 8.93 -1.72
CA ARG A 325 -24.43 9.20 -0.30
C ARG A 325 -23.51 8.21 0.40
N GLU A 326 -22.88 7.27 -0.32
CA GLU A 326 -21.98 6.28 0.26
C GLU A 326 -20.67 6.92 0.74
N THR A 327 -20.22 6.58 1.95
CA THR A 327 -18.89 6.99 2.43
C THR A 327 -17.82 5.96 2.06
N PRO A 328 -16.53 6.33 1.96
CA PRO A 328 -15.45 5.38 1.78
C PRO A 328 -15.44 4.27 2.84
N LEU A 329 -15.76 4.57 4.10
CA LEU A 329 -15.82 3.57 5.16
C LEU A 329 -16.98 2.57 4.96
N LEU A 330 -18.16 3.05 4.55
CA LEU A 330 -19.29 2.19 4.20
C LEU A 330 -18.95 1.29 3.01
N LEU A 331 -18.35 1.85 1.96
CA LEU A 331 -17.93 1.08 0.78
C LEU A 331 -16.85 0.04 1.11
N ALA A 332 -15.93 0.37 2.02
CA ALA A 332 -14.93 -0.59 2.52
C ALA A 332 -15.61 -1.81 3.16
N ALA A 333 -16.56 -1.56 4.07
CA ALA A 333 -17.29 -2.62 4.75
C ALA A 333 -18.19 -3.43 3.79
N TRP A 334 -18.80 -2.78 2.81
CA TRP A 334 -19.86 -3.35 1.98
C TRP A 334 -19.39 -3.96 0.66
N LYS A 335 -18.49 -3.30 -0.07
CA LYS A 335 -18.13 -3.65 -1.47
C LYS A 335 -16.70 -4.13 -1.67
N THR A 336 -15.77 -3.76 -0.80
CA THR A 336 -14.37 -4.25 -0.90
C THR A 336 -14.32 -5.74 -0.59
N SER A 337 -13.59 -6.53 -1.37
CA SER A 337 -13.42 -7.99 -1.15
C SER A 337 -12.02 -8.37 -0.63
N MET A 338 -11.00 -7.58 -0.95
CA MET A 338 -9.60 -7.84 -0.62
C MET A 338 -9.09 -6.84 0.42
N GLU A 339 -8.28 -7.31 1.38
CA GLU A 339 -7.61 -6.46 2.38
C GLU A 339 -8.56 -5.55 3.19
N ARG A 340 -9.84 -5.94 3.30
CA ARG A 340 -10.90 -5.14 3.93
C ARG A 340 -10.53 -4.65 5.34
N PRO A 341 -10.02 -5.49 6.26
CA PRO A 341 -9.69 -5.02 7.62
C PRO A 341 -8.59 -3.95 7.63
N LEU A 342 -7.58 -4.08 6.77
CA LEU A 342 -6.50 -3.09 6.67
C LEU A 342 -7.03 -1.76 6.12
N ILE A 343 -7.89 -1.81 5.08
CA ILE A 343 -8.52 -0.61 4.52
C ILE A 343 -9.45 0.07 5.52
N VAL A 344 -10.26 -0.71 6.25
CA VAL A 344 -11.11 -0.21 7.35
C VAL A 344 -10.25 0.46 8.43
N GLN A 345 -9.14 -0.16 8.84
CA GLN A 345 -8.22 0.42 9.84
C GLN A 345 -7.64 1.76 9.37
N MET A 346 -7.18 1.85 8.11
CA MET A 346 -6.63 3.08 7.56
C MET A 346 -7.67 4.20 7.50
N LEU A 347 -8.89 3.90 7.07
CA LEU A 347 -9.99 4.87 7.01
C LEU A 347 -10.38 5.34 8.42
N LEU A 348 -10.49 4.42 9.40
CA LEU A 348 -10.80 4.76 10.79
C LEU A 348 -9.77 5.71 11.42
N SER A 349 -8.51 5.69 10.97
CA SER A 349 -7.49 6.64 11.44
C SER A 349 -7.72 8.09 10.97
N LYS A 350 -8.56 8.29 9.95
CA LYS A 350 -8.86 9.59 9.33
C LYS A 350 -10.33 9.99 9.43
N VAL A 351 -11.24 9.06 9.72
CA VAL A 351 -12.68 9.31 9.88
C VAL A 351 -12.95 9.77 11.33
N PRO A 352 -13.63 10.92 11.53
CA PRO A 352 -14.05 11.35 12.86
C PRO A 352 -15.13 10.41 13.40
N LYS A 353 -15.16 10.21 14.73
CA LYS A 353 -16.09 9.27 15.41
C LYS A 353 -17.56 9.46 15.00
N GLY A 354 -17.99 10.71 14.80
CA GLY A 354 -19.38 11.02 14.40
C GLY A 354 -19.78 10.58 12.99
N SER A 355 -18.82 10.16 12.15
CA SER A 355 -19.07 9.72 10.76
C SER A 355 -18.84 8.21 10.57
N ILE A 356 -18.56 7.46 11.64
CA ILE A 356 -18.33 6.01 11.57
C ILE A 356 -19.60 5.26 11.18
N ASP A 357 -20.76 5.76 11.61
CA ASP A 357 -22.06 5.11 11.44
C ASP A 357 -22.83 5.62 10.19
N ASP A 358 -22.19 6.38 9.30
CA ASP A 358 -22.85 6.95 8.12
C ASP A 358 -23.37 5.86 7.18
N THR A 359 -24.66 5.96 6.82
CA THR A 359 -25.39 5.00 5.97
C THR A 359 -25.83 5.62 4.62
N CYS A 360 -26.37 4.77 3.74
CA CYS A 360 -27.13 5.18 2.56
C CYS A 360 -28.24 4.18 2.21
N ASP A 361 -29.24 4.66 1.45
CA ASP A 361 -30.41 3.86 1.06
C ASP A 361 -30.03 2.66 0.16
N LEU A 362 -28.98 2.79 -0.68
CA LEU A 362 -28.51 1.68 -1.52
C LEU A 362 -27.93 0.50 -0.74
N ALA A 363 -27.51 0.73 0.51
CA ALA A 363 -27.05 -0.30 1.42
C ALA A 363 -28.16 -0.70 2.41
N GLU A 364 -29.43 -0.43 2.11
CA GLU A 364 -30.60 -0.72 2.97
C GLU A 364 -30.47 -0.05 4.34
N ASN A 365 -29.83 1.13 4.35
CA ASN A 365 -29.43 1.86 5.56
C ASN A 365 -28.62 1.03 6.57
N ASN A 366 -27.91 0.00 6.12
CA ASN A 366 -26.93 -0.67 6.94
C ASN A 366 -25.77 0.28 7.30
N THR A 367 -25.40 0.28 8.59
CA THR A 367 -24.15 0.90 9.06
C THR A 367 -22.94 0.13 8.51
N PRO A 368 -21.73 0.75 8.45
CA PRO A 368 -20.52 0.02 8.09
C PRO A 368 -20.29 -1.22 8.97
N LEU A 369 -20.71 -1.17 10.24
CA LEU A 369 -20.65 -2.30 11.15
C LEU A 369 -21.55 -3.45 10.70
N MET A 370 -22.81 -3.17 10.32
CA MET A 370 -23.74 -4.18 9.78
C MET A 370 -23.24 -4.77 8.46
N CYS A 371 -22.74 -3.94 7.54
CA CYS A 371 -22.17 -4.45 6.29
C CYS A 371 -20.99 -5.40 6.55
N ALA A 372 -20.10 -5.09 7.50
CA ALA A 372 -19.00 -5.99 7.86
C ALA A 372 -19.50 -7.32 8.46
N ILE A 373 -20.60 -7.30 9.22
CA ILE A 373 -21.26 -8.50 9.76
C ILE A 373 -21.83 -9.35 8.63
N GLU A 374 -22.53 -8.76 7.67
CA GLU A 374 -23.07 -9.47 6.50
C GLU A 374 -21.97 -10.09 5.63
N LYS A 375 -20.80 -9.45 5.55
CA LYS A 375 -19.61 -10.02 4.90
C LYS A 375 -18.89 -11.06 5.76
N LEU A 376 -19.37 -11.33 6.96
CA LEU A 376 -18.82 -12.28 7.92
C LEU A 376 -17.36 -11.95 8.29
N ASP A 377 -17.00 -10.67 8.23
CA ASP A 377 -15.64 -10.16 8.43
C ASP A 377 -15.42 -9.76 9.90
N VAL A 378 -15.05 -10.75 10.70
CA VAL A 378 -14.85 -10.62 12.15
C VAL A 378 -13.83 -9.53 12.50
N ASP A 379 -12.78 -9.35 11.72
CA ASP A 379 -11.73 -8.37 11.99
C ASP A 379 -12.21 -6.94 11.72
N SER A 380 -12.93 -6.72 10.63
CA SER A 380 -13.55 -5.42 10.34
C SER A 380 -14.62 -5.06 11.39
N VAL A 381 -15.45 -6.03 11.81
CA VAL A 381 -16.44 -5.84 12.90
C VAL A 381 -15.76 -5.38 14.19
N ARG A 382 -14.67 -6.06 14.56
CA ARG A 382 -13.87 -5.74 15.74
C ARG A 382 -13.25 -4.34 15.66
N LEU A 383 -12.69 -3.97 14.50
CA LEU A 383 -12.09 -2.65 14.28
C LEU A 383 -13.13 -1.53 14.40
N LEU A 384 -14.30 -1.70 13.78
CA LEU A 384 -15.40 -0.73 13.81
C LEU A 384 -15.99 -0.59 15.22
N ALA A 385 -16.24 -1.71 15.91
CA ALA A 385 -16.70 -1.69 17.30
C ALA A 385 -15.68 -0.99 18.21
N LYS A 386 -14.38 -1.26 18.05
CA LYS A 386 -13.31 -0.60 18.83
C LYS A 386 -13.22 0.90 18.55
N ALA A 387 -13.55 1.32 17.34
CA ALA A 387 -13.60 2.73 16.98
C ALA A 387 -14.83 3.47 17.53
N GLY A 388 -15.77 2.74 18.16
CA GLY A 388 -16.97 3.28 18.79
C GLY A 388 -18.20 3.29 17.88
N ALA A 389 -18.25 2.42 16.87
CA ALA A 389 -19.44 2.22 16.05
C ALA A 389 -20.65 1.85 16.92
N ARG A 390 -21.81 2.45 16.64
CA ARG A 390 -23.03 2.26 17.44
C ARG A 390 -23.70 0.94 17.10
N LEU A 391 -24.03 0.16 18.13
CA LEU A 391 -24.58 -1.19 17.97
C LEU A 391 -26.09 -1.22 17.71
N HIS A 392 -26.80 -0.14 18.06
CA HIS A 392 -28.27 -0.10 18.15
C HIS A 392 -28.95 0.79 17.11
N ILE A 393 -28.21 1.29 16.10
CA ILE A 393 -28.83 1.91 14.93
C ILE A 393 -29.60 0.82 14.19
N GLN A 394 -30.81 1.11 13.71
CA GLN A 394 -31.62 0.17 12.92
C GLN A 394 -31.48 0.46 11.43
N ASN A 395 -31.39 -0.60 10.63
CA ASN A 395 -31.44 -0.54 9.17
C ASN A 395 -32.91 -0.49 8.66
N ASP A 396 -33.12 -0.54 7.34
CA ASP A 396 -34.48 -0.45 6.75
C ASP A 396 -35.39 -1.65 7.13
N ASP A 397 -34.80 -2.81 7.42
CA ASP A 397 -35.52 -4.00 7.92
C ASP A 397 -35.84 -3.93 9.43
N GLY A 398 -35.44 -2.85 10.10
CA GLY A 398 -35.62 -2.65 11.54
C GLY A 398 -34.60 -3.40 12.41
N PHE A 399 -33.59 -4.04 11.81
CA PHE A 399 -32.56 -4.77 12.55
C PHE A 399 -31.40 -3.86 12.94
N ASN A 400 -30.90 -4.02 14.17
CA ASN A 400 -29.65 -3.42 14.61
C ASN A 400 -28.44 -4.34 14.43
N ALA A 401 -27.22 -3.82 14.59
CA ALA A 401 -25.99 -4.60 14.35
C ALA A 401 -25.91 -5.88 15.21
N VAL A 402 -26.46 -5.84 16.44
CA VAL A 402 -26.53 -7.01 17.33
C VAL A 402 -27.49 -8.05 16.78
N GLU A 403 -28.65 -7.64 16.27
CA GLU A 403 -29.64 -8.53 15.66
C GLU A 403 -29.14 -9.11 14.34
N VAL A 404 -28.53 -8.31 13.47
CA VAL A 404 -27.90 -8.79 12.23
C VAL A 404 -26.85 -9.85 12.55
N ALA A 405 -25.98 -9.62 13.54
CA ALA A 405 -24.98 -10.61 13.97
C ALA A 405 -25.61 -11.91 14.48
N LYS A 406 -26.67 -11.83 15.30
CA LYS A 406 -27.39 -13.00 15.80
C LYS A 406 -28.04 -13.80 14.67
N ASN A 407 -28.65 -13.11 13.70
CA ASN A 407 -29.32 -13.74 12.56
C ASN A 407 -28.35 -14.49 11.64
N THR A 408 -27.05 -14.16 11.67
CA THR A 408 -26.04 -14.96 10.95
C THR A 408 -25.79 -16.34 11.58
N GLY A 409 -26.19 -16.56 12.84
CA GLY A 409 -25.85 -17.75 13.61
C GLY A 409 -24.37 -17.89 13.98
N LYS A 410 -23.53 -16.88 13.70
CA LYS A 410 -22.08 -16.93 13.99
C LYS A 410 -21.74 -16.12 15.22
N GLN A 411 -21.49 -16.80 16.33
CA GLN A 411 -21.13 -16.11 17.57
C GLN A 411 -19.83 -15.29 17.46
N SER A 412 -18.87 -15.69 16.61
CA SER A 412 -17.64 -14.91 16.44
C SER A 412 -17.91 -13.44 16.06
N LEU A 413 -19.00 -13.16 15.34
CA LEU A 413 -19.44 -11.79 15.02
C LEU A 413 -20.09 -11.11 16.23
N CYS A 414 -20.94 -11.82 16.97
CA CYS A 414 -21.54 -11.30 18.21
C CYS A 414 -20.46 -10.92 19.25
N ASN A 415 -19.41 -11.73 19.37
CA ASN A 415 -18.28 -11.47 20.26
C ASN A 415 -17.46 -10.26 19.80
N ALA A 416 -17.23 -10.13 18.48
CA ALA A 416 -16.48 -9.00 17.91
C ALA A 416 -17.18 -7.64 18.09
N LEU A 417 -18.50 -7.59 18.34
CA LEU A 417 -19.24 -6.37 18.69
C LEU A 417 -18.90 -5.83 20.09
N LYS A 418 -18.26 -6.63 20.95
CA LYS A 418 -17.90 -6.26 22.33
C LYS A 418 -16.38 -6.35 22.58
N PRO A 419 -15.55 -5.57 21.85
CA PRO A 419 -14.10 -5.66 21.98
C PRO A 419 -13.60 -5.23 23.37
N GLU A 420 -14.39 -4.49 24.16
CA GLU A 420 -14.08 -4.14 25.55
C GLU A 420 -14.14 -5.35 26.51
N GLU A 421 -14.96 -6.36 26.25
CA GLU A 421 -14.98 -7.61 27.03
C GLU A 421 -13.76 -8.51 26.70
N GLU A 422 -13.13 -8.34 25.54
CA GLU A 422 -11.81 -8.91 25.19
C GLU A 422 -10.64 -8.07 25.73
N GLN A 423 -10.77 -6.74 25.76
CA GLN A 423 -9.76 -5.83 26.33
C GLN A 423 -9.78 -5.77 27.85
N SER A 424 -10.87 -6.15 28.52
CA SER A 424 -10.94 -6.24 29.98
C SER A 424 -9.92 -7.23 30.56
N PHE A 425 -9.49 -8.22 29.78
CA PHE A 425 -8.46 -9.18 30.21
C PHE A 425 -7.03 -8.69 29.90
N LEU A 426 -6.77 -8.26 28.66
CA LEU A 426 -5.44 -7.80 28.23
C LEU A 426 -5.08 -6.41 28.76
N GLY A 427 -6.06 -5.53 28.96
CA GLY A 427 -5.90 -4.23 29.62
C GLY A 427 -5.65 -4.35 31.12
N ARG A 428 -6.25 -5.36 31.79
CA ARG A 428 -5.89 -5.73 33.17
C ARG A 428 -4.47 -6.33 33.24
N LEU A 429 -4.10 -7.19 32.30
CA LEU A 429 -2.73 -7.72 32.17
C LEU A 429 -1.70 -6.60 31.95
N ALA A 430 -1.94 -5.71 30.99
CA ALA A 430 -1.05 -4.58 30.69
C ALA A 430 -0.99 -3.56 31.83
N SER A 431 -2.13 -3.21 32.45
CA SER A 431 -2.19 -2.31 33.62
C SER A 431 -1.47 -2.89 34.83
N ASN A 432 -1.60 -4.20 35.07
CA ASN A 432 -0.95 -4.89 36.18
C ASN A 432 0.56 -5.04 35.94
N VAL A 433 0.98 -5.25 34.69
CA VAL A 433 2.39 -5.25 34.26
C VAL A 433 3.04 -3.87 34.40
N ILE A 434 2.37 -2.80 33.97
CA ILE A 434 2.84 -1.40 34.12
C ILE A 434 3.01 -1.04 35.59
N THR A 435 2.00 -1.38 36.41
CA THR A 435 1.99 -1.08 37.83
C THR A 435 3.12 -1.84 38.53
N PHE A 436 3.33 -3.10 38.19
CA PHE A 436 4.41 -3.93 38.72
C PHE A 436 5.82 -3.42 38.34
N GLY A 437 6.06 -3.06 37.07
CA GLY A 437 7.34 -2.50 36.62
C GLY A 437 7.71 -1.20 37.36
N ARG A 438 6.72 -0.34 37.64
CA ARG A 438 6.92 0.91 38.38
C ARG A 438 7.35 0.69 39.85
N HIS A 439 6.92 -0.41 40.48
CA HIS A 439 7.32 -0.76 41.85
C HIS A 439 8.68 -1.46 41.93
N VAL A 440 9.08 -2.25 40.92
CA VAL A 440 10.43 -2.84 40.86
C VAL A 440 11.49 -1.72 40.79
N VAL A 441 11.25 -0.69 39.97
CA VAL A 441 12.12 0.50 39.91
C VAL A 441 12.18 1.23 41.26
N SER A 442 11.04 1.40 41.95
CA SER A 442 11.00 2.06 43.27
C SER A 442 11.61 1.22 44.40
N TRP A 443 11.57 -0.10 44.32
CA TRP A 443 12.16 -1.02 45.31
C TRP A 443 13.69 -1.10 45.17
N VAL A 444 14.19 -1.10 43.92
CA VAL A 444 15.63 -1.03 43.64
C VAL A 444 16.21 0.31 44.14
N ASP A 445 15.49 1.41 43.98
CA ASP A 445 15.90 2.75 44.47
C ASP A 445 15.89 2.85 46.01
N ASN A 446 14.86 2.31 46.68
CA ASN A 446 14.75 2.37 48.15
C ASN A 446 15.70 1.42 48.90
N LYS A 447 16.13 0.30 48.28
CA LYS A 447 16.98 -0.71 48.93
C LYS A 447 18.49 -0.46 48.73
N PHE A 448 18.87 0.28 47.68
CA PHE A 448 20.25 0.62 47.37
C PHE A 448 20.49 2.13 47.42
N ASN A 449 20.28 2.72 48.59
CA ASN A 449 20.77 4.08 48.86
C ASN A 449 22.31 4.11 48.73
N GLY A 450 22.80 4.50 47.54
CA GLY A 450 24.19 4.87 47.32
C GLY A 450 24.95 4.22 46.15
N PHE A 451 24.39 3.26 45.41
CA PHE A 451 25.14 2.62 44.30
C PHE A 451 25.09 3.41 42.99
N MET A 452 23.92 3.94 42.60
CA MET A 452 23.77 4.70 41.35
C MET A 452 24.33 6.13 41.41
N GLY A 453 24.42 6.72 42.61
CA GLY A 453 24.97 8.07 42.81
C GLY A 453 26.50 8.17 42.65
N LYS A 454 27.22 7.05 42.66
CA LYS A 454 28.68 7.00 42.44
C LYS A 454 29.06 6.62 41.00
N MET A 455 28.18 5.95 40.26
CA MET A 455 28.45 5.50 38.89
C MET A 455 28.13 6.58 37.84
N PHE A 456 27.17 7.46 38.12
CA PHE A 456 26.82 8.58 37.25
C PHE A 456 27.14 9.89 37.97
N GLY A 457 28.37 10.37 37.80
CA GLY A 457 28.82 11.63 38.36
C GLY A 457 27.99 12.81 37.84
N PHE A 458 26.94 13.17 38.58
CA PHE A 458 26.33 14.50 38.51
C PHE A 458 26.85 15.33 39.68
N LYS A 459 27.87 16.12 39.41
CA LYS A 459 28.21 17.28 40.23
C LYS A 459 27.19 18.38 39.94
N GLY A 460 26.45 18.80 40.98
CA GLY A 460 25.80 20.10 41.08
C GLY A 460 24.34 20.18 40.62
N GLU A 461 23.38 20.08 41.55
CA GLU A 461 22.59 21.21 42.08
C GLU A 461 21.23 20.75 42.68
N ASN A 462 21.07 21.03 43.98
CA ASN A 462 19.85 21.15 44.79
C ASN A 462 18.75 20.05 44.78
N GLN A 463 19.07 18.95 45.47
CA GLN A 463 18.18 17.84 45.90
C GLN A 463 16.93 18.22 46.73
N LYS A 464 16.84 19.43 47.29
CA LYS A 464 15.78 19.79 48.28
C LYS A 464 14.42 20.17 47.69
N SER A 465 14.35 20.51 46.40
CA SER A 465 13.10 20.93 45.73
C SER A 465 12.25 19.74 45.27
N THR A 466 12.89 18.62 44.93
CA THR A 466 12.25 17.44 44.34
C THR A 466 11.58 16.55 45.39
N GLU A 467 12.14 16.45 46.60
CA GLU A 467 11.58 15.63 47.69
C GLU A 467 10.24 16.17 48.23
N LYS A 468 10.02 17.49 48.18
CA LYS A 468 8.79 18.12 48.69
C LYS A 468 7.58 17.90 47.78
N LYS A 469 7.80 17.71 46.47
CA LYS A 469 6.73 17.40 45.51
C LYS A 469 6.34 15.92 45.51
N PHE A 470 7.25 15.02 45.86
CA PHE A 470 6.99 13.57 45.89
C PHE A 470 6.20 13.10 47.13
N LYS A 471 6.30 13.79 48.27
CA LYS A 471 5.59 13.42 49.52
C LYS A 471 4.09 13.79 49.57
N ALA A 472 3.55 14.46 48.54
CA ALA A 472 2.17 14.98 48.55
C ALA A 472 1.13 14.11 47.82
N MET A 473 1.50 12.95 47.27
CA MET A 473 0.59 12.05 46.57
C MET A 473 0.07 10.97 47.54
N LYS A 474 -1.25 10.91 47.79
CA LYS A 474 -1.87 9.86 48.62
C LYS A 474 -1.71 8.48 47.95
N PRO A 475 -1.46 7.39 48.71
CA PRO A 475 -1.30 6.06 48.13
C PRO A 475 -2.67 5.50 47.68
N GLY A 476 -2.68 4.94 46.46
CA GLY A 476 -3.75 4.06 45.98
C GLY A 476 -3.69 2.68 46.66
N PRO A 477 -4.61 1.76 46.34
CA PRO A 477 -4.80 0.50 47.06
C PRO A 477 -3.53 -0.36 47.10
N GLU A 478 -3.36 -1.10 48.22
CA GLU A 478 -2.16 -1.83 48.63
C GLU A 478 -1.52 -2.71 47.54
N GLU A 479 -0.19 -2.70 47.52
CA GLU A 479 0.70 -3.24 46.51
C GLU A 479 0.71 -4.79 46.47
N PRO A 480 0.57 -5.44 45.30
CA PRO A 480 0.68 -6.89 45.21
C PRO A 480 2.15 -7.39 45.16
N THR A 481 2.42 -8.49 45.85
CA THR A 481 3.70 -9.19 46.03
C THR A 481 4.13 -10.04 44.80
N PRO A 482 5.41 -10.46 44.67
CA PRO A 482 5.88 -11.38 43.62
C PRO A 482 5.09 -12.71 43.52
N GLN A 483 4.44 -13.13 44.60
CA GLN A 483 3.59 -14.32 44.65
C GLN A 483 2.24 -14.10 43.94
N GLU A 484 1.74 -12.86 43.90
CA GLU A 484 0.53 -12.50 43.17
C GLU A 484 0.76 -12.38 41.66
N PHE A 485 1.98 -12.05 41.23
CA PHE A 485 2.37 -12.14 39.81
C PHE A 485 2.35 -13.58 39.31
N VAL A 486 2.94 -14.53 40.05
CA VAL A 486 2.88 -15.96 39.73
C VAL A 486 1.43 -16.45 39.65
N LYS A 487 0.56 -16.01 40.57
CA LYS A 487 -0.87 -16.29 40.55
C LYS A 487 -1.58 -15.76 39.29
N HIS A 488 -1.17 -14.60 38.76
CA HIS A 488 -1.74 -14.03 37.54
C HIS A 488 -1.31 -14.77 36.27
N VAL A 489 -0.03 -15.17 36.18
CA VAL A 489 0.43 -16.00 35.06
C VAL A 489 -0.22 -17.38 35.11
N ASP A 490 -0.40 -17.97 36.30
CA ASP A 490 -1.15 -19.21 36.49
C ASP A 490 -2.63 -19.07 36.07
N THR A 491 -3.25 -17.92 36.32
CA THR A 491 -4.63 -17.63 35.88
C THR A 491 -4.71 -17.52 34.37
N TYR A 492 -3.75 -16.83 33.73
CA TYR A 492 -3.66 -16.73 32.27
C TYR A 492 -3.44 -18.10 31.59
N VAL A 493 -2.63 -18.96 32.20
CA VAL A 493 -2.44 -20.34 31.75
C VAL A 493 -3.75 -21.12 31.79
N LYS A 494 -4.51 -21.02 32.89
CA LYS A 494 -5.83 -21.67 33.04
C LYS A 494 -6.85 -21.20 32.00
N ASP A 495 -6.83 -19.92 31.65
CA ASP A 495 -7.79 -19.37 30.69
C ASP A 495 -7.46 -19.72 29.22
N THR A 496 -6.32 -20.38 28.96
CA THR A 496 -5.92 -20.80 27.61
C THR A 496 -5.76 -22.33 27.55
N PRO A 497 -6.76 -23.08 27.04
CA PRO A 497 -6.75 -24.56 27.11
C PRO A 497 -5.50 -25.23 26.54
N ALA A 498 -4.92 -24.66 25.47
CA ALA A 498 -3.67 -25.17 24.92
C ALA A 498 -2.50 -24.96 25.89
N LEU A 499 -2.37 -23.79 26.52
CA LEU A 499 -1.31 -23.53 27.50
C LEU A 499 -1.57 -24.27 28.82
N GLU A 500 -2.83 -24.34 29.27
CA GLU A 500 -3.22 -25.09 30.45
C GLU A 500 -2.80 -26.56 30.34
N ALA A 501 -3.02 -27.18 29.18
CA ALA A 501 -2.63 -28.56 28.92
C ALA A 501 -1.14 -28.84 29.14
N PHE A 502 -0.26 -27.83 28.95
CA PHE A 502 1.19 -27.99 29.09
C PHE A 502 1.77 -27.44 30.40
N PHE A 503 1.18 -26.37 30.94
CA PHE A 503 1.83 -25.58 32.00
C PHE A 503 1.16 -25.64 33.37
N LYS A 504 -0.03 -26.23 33.50
CA LYS A 504 -0.76 -26.31 34.79
C LYS A 504 0.07 -26.90 35.95
N ASP A 505 0.99 -27.82 35.64
CA ASP A 505 1.85 -28.50 36.62
C ASP A 505 3.35 -28.12 36.48
N ASN A 506 3.70 -27.22 35.54
CA ASN A 506 5.10 -26.86 35.24
C ASN A 506 5.57 -25.58 35.95
N LYS A 507 5.49 -25.59 37.28
CA LYS A 507 5.76 -24.41 38.13
C LYS A 507 7.14 -23.79 37.93
N GLN A 508 8.17 -24.61 37.70
CA GLN A 508 9.54 -24.12 37.54
C GLN A 508 9.72 -23.30 36.24
N PHE A 509 9.15 -23.78 35.13
CA PHE A 509 9.16 -23.04 33.87
C PHE A 509 8.46 -21.69 34.03
N MET A 510 7.30 -21.68 34.68
CA MET A 510 6.51 -20.47 34.91
C MET A 510 7.23 -19.45 35.81
N GLN A 511 7.90 -19.91 36.87
CA GLN A 511 8.69 -19.04 37.75
C GLN A 511 9.90 -18.41 37.04
N ASN A 512 10.60 -19.18 36.21
CA ASN A 512 11.75 -18.68 35.45
C ASN A 512 11.31 -17.68 34.37
N LEU A 513 10.24 -18.00 33.62
CA LEU A 513 9.63 -17.10 32.64
C LEU A 513 9.17 -15.80 33.30
N ALA A 514 8.50 -15.91 34.44
CA ALA A 514 8.07 -14.78 35.25
C ALA A 514 9.24 -13.86 35.60
N LYS A 515 10.32 -14.40 36.17
CA LYS A 515 11.52 -13.62 36.53
C LYS A 515 12.10 -12.86 35.32
N LYS A 516 12.33 -13.55 34.19
CA LYS A 516 12.89 -12.89 33.00
C LYS A 516 11.92 -11.86 32.37
N THR A 517 10.61 -12.06 32.52
CA THR A 517 9.59 -11.10 32.09
C THR A 517 9.69 -9.78 32.86
N VAL A 518 9.98 -9.85 34.17
CA VAL A 518 10.23 -8.66 34.99
C VAL A 518 11.45 -7.89 34.49
N ASP A 519 12.54 -8.61 34.23
CA ASP A 519 13.78 -8.01 33.74
C ASP A 519 13.55 -7.31 32.37
N LEU A 520 12.80 -7.97 31.48
CA LEU A 520 12.46 -7.41 30.16
C LEU A 520 11.55 -6.18 30.27
N ALA A 521 10.56 -6.18 31.18
CA ALA A 521 9.66 -5.04 31.38
C ALA A 521 10.40 -3.78 31.85
N ASN A 522 11.53 -3.96 32.55
CA ASN A 522 12.36 -2.88 33.06
C ASN A 522 13.53 -2.53 32.12
N ASP A 523 13.68 -3.20 30.98
CA ASP A 523 14.77 -2.96 30.01
C ASP A 523 14.38 -1.80 29.06
N PRO A 524 14.95 -0.58 29.24
CA PRO A 524 14.61 0.56 28.41
C PRO A 524 15.20 0.48 26.99
N THR A 525 16.01 -0.55 26.71
CA THR A 525 16.68 -0.74 25.42
C THR A 525 15.81 -1.42 24.38
N THR A 526 14.64 -1.95 24.78
CA THR A 526 13.75 -2.72 23.93
C THR A 526 12.27 -2.37 24.15
N ASP A 527 11.48 -2.45 23.08
CA ASP A 527 10.03 -2.25 23.14
C ASP A 527 9.29 -3.52 23.57
N LEU A 528 9.97 -4.66 23.64
CA LEU A 528 9.36 -5.95 23.99
C LEU A 528 8.82 -6.00 25.41
N GLY A 529 9.39 -5.20 26.31
CA GLY A 529 8.95 -4.97 27.69
C GLY A 529 7.75 -4.03 27.80
N SER A 530 7.39 -3.34 26.72
CA SER A 530 6.33 -2.35 26.76
C SER A 530 4.97 -2.99 27.03
N PRO A 531 4.02 -2.29 27.66
CA PRO A 531 2.75 -2.87 28.09
C PRO A 531 1.89 -3.40 26.94
N GLU A 532 2.06 -2.81 25.76
CA GLU A 532 1.36 -3.21 24.54
C GLU A 532 1.95 -4.49 23.93
N VAL A 533 3.25 -4.70 24.06
CA VAL A 533 3.99 -5.77 23.36
C VAL A 533 4.28 -6.95 24.29
N LEU A 534 4.53 -6.72 25.57
CA LEU A 534 4.92 -7.75 26.55
C LEU A 534 3.95 -8.93 26.62
N PRO A 535 2.61 -8.76 26.61
CA PRO A 535 1.69 -9.90 26.58
C PRO A 535 1.88 -10.78 25.33
N LYS A 536 2.15 -10.16 24.18
CA LYS A 536 2.45 -10.86 22.92
C LYS A 536 3.78 -11.60 23.02
N THR A 537 4.80 -10.95 23.60
CA THR A 537 6.13 -11.54 23.85
C THR A 537 6.01 -12.80 24.70
N ILE A 538 5.30 -12.73 25.84
CA ILE A 538 5.06 -13.88 26.73
C ILE A 538 4.41 -15.03 25.96
N LYS A 539 3.31 -14.76 25.24
CA LYS A 539 2.58 -15.81 24.53
C LYS A 539 3.43 -16.46 23.44
N VAL A 540 4.16 -15.67 22.66
CA VAL A 540 5.09 -16.18 21.64
C VAL A 540 6.16 -17.05 22.30
N THR A 541 6.80 -16.60 23.38
CA THR A 541 7.84 -17.38 24.08
C THR A 541 7.29 -18.65 24.72
N MET A 542 6.04 -18.71 25.19
CA MET A 542 5.47 -19.95 25.73
C MET A 542 5.36 -21.06 24.67
N HIS A 543 5.28 -20.71 23.39
CA HIS A 543 5.30 -21.69 22.29
C HIS A 543 6.75 -22.05 21.95
N GLN A 544 7.02 -23.36 21.82
CA GLN A 544 8.27 -23.87 21.28
C GLN A 544 8.43 -23.38 19.84
N GLN A 545 9.45 -22.55 19.62
CA GLN A 545 9.75 -22.01 18.31
C GLN A 545 10.40 -23.09 17.46
N VAL A 546 9.88 -23.27 16.24
CA VAL A 546 10.47 -24.12 15.21
C VAL A 546 10.66 -23.30 13.95
N LEU A 547 11.90 -23.03 13.59
CA LEU A 547 12.28 -22.38 12.34
C LEU A 547 12.47 -23.45 11.28
N TYR A 548 11.63 -23.43 10.25
CA TYR A 548 11.68 -24.34 9.13
C TYR A 548 12.06 -23.56 7.87
N CYS A 549 13.33 -23.66 7.51
CA CYS A 549 13.98 -22.80 6.52
C CYS A 549 14.16 -23.52 5.19
N ASP A 550 13.89 -22.82 4.10
CA ASP A 550 14.14 -23.30 2.74
C ASP A 550 15.63 -23.22 2.41
N ASP A 551 16.21 -24.35 2.03
CA ASP A 551 17.58 -24.49 1.57
C ASP A 551 17.64 -25.08 0.17
N SER A 552 16.60 -24.91 -0.64
CA SER A 552 16.61 -25.34 -2.04
C SER A 552 17.63 -24.57 -2.87
N GLY A 553 17.96 -25.10 -4.05
CA GLY A 553 18.92 -24.49 -4.97
C GLY A 553 18.55 -23.07 -5.42
N SER A 554 17.27 -22.70 -5.42
CA SER A 554 16.79 -21.35 -5.79
C SER A 554 17.16 -20.26 -4.79
N MET A 555 17.49 -20.63 -3.55
CA MET A 555 17.91 -19.70 -2.51
C MET A 555 19.26 -19.02 -2.82
N VAL A 556 20.05 -19.59 -3.74
CA VAL A 556 21.34 -19.06 -4.19
C VAL A 556 21.36 -18.84 -5.71
N ASN A 557 21.78 -17.65 -6.12
CA ASN A 557 21.82 -17.30 -7.55
C ASN A 557 22.94 -18.04 -8.30
N ALA A 558 22.60 -18.68 -9.42
CA ALA A 558 23.60 -19.32 -10.28
C ALA A 558 24.38 -18.31 -11.14
N LYS A 559 23.78 -17.20 -11.61
CA LYS A 559 24.43 -16.20 -12.48
C LYS A 559 23.80 -14.79 -12.39
N GLY A 560 24.32 -13.93 -11.50
CA GLY A 560 24.55 -12.52 -11.87
C GLY A 560 23.52 -11.40 -11.61
N ARG A 561 22.43 -11.54 -10.84
CA ARG A 561 21.64 -10.37 -10.32
C ARG A 561 21.02 -10.56 -8.91
N ALA A 562 21.71 -10.02 -7.90
CA ALA A 562 21.27 -9.14 -6.80
C ALA A 562 20.13 -9.46 -5.79
N GLU A 563 19.63 -10.68 -5.59
CA GLU A 563 18.83 -10.99 -4.37
C GLU A 563 19.57 -11.94 -3.41
N SER A 564 19.93 -11.45 -2.22
CA SER A 564 20.60 -12.25 -1.18
C SER A 564 19.62 -13.12 -0.38
N ARG A 565 18.76 -13.91 -1.03
CA ARG A 565 17.67 -14.67 -0.36
C ARG A 565 18.17 -15.54 0.78
N TRP A 566 19.20 -16.34 0.50
CA TRP A 566 19.85 -17.19 1.48
C TRP A 566 20.33 -16.43 2.73
N GLU A 567 21.04 -15.32 2.53
CA GLU A 567 21.57 -14.51 3.64
C GLU A 567 20.45 -13.82 4.41
N ASN A 568 19.43 -13.31 3.72
CA ASN A 568 18.30 -12.65 4.37
C ASN A 568 17.54 -13.61 5.28
N GLN A 569 17.33 -14.85 4.82
CA GLN A 569 16.67 -15.87 5.61
C GLN A 569 17.49 -16.20 6.87
N LYS A 570 18.81 -16.34 6.75
CA LYS A 570 19.70 -16.59 7.91
C LYS A 570 19.59 -15.47 8.95
N LEU A 571 19.66 -14.21 8.50
CA LEU A 571 19.52 -13.05 9.38
C LEU A 571 18.14 -12.97 10.05
N LEU A 572 17.07 -13.24 9.30
CA LEU A 572 15.71 -13.26 9.82
C LEU A 572 15.52 -14.39 10.85
N ALA A 573 15.96 -15.61 10.53
CA ALA A 573 15.89 -16.77 11.43
C ALA A 573 16.63 -16.49 12.75
N LEU A 574 17.86 -15.95 12.67
CA LEU A 574 18.64 -15.58 13.85
C LEU A 574 17.95 -14.47 14.66
N ARG A 575 17.36 -13.46 14.02
CA ARG A 575 16.65 -12.39 14.73
C ARG A 575 15.39 -12.90 15.41
N ILE A 576 14.62 -13.78 14.77
CA ILE A 576 13.46 -14.44 15.40
C ILE A 576 13.92 -15.21 16.64
N ALA A 577 14.99 -16.00 16.53
CA ALA A 577 15.53 -16.73 17.68
C ALA A 577 15.95 -15.77 18.81
N ARG A 578 16.77 -14.75 18.51
CA ARG A 578 17.23 -13.74 19.49
C ARG A 578 16.06 -13.04 20.19
N THR A 579 14.98 -12.76 19.48
CA THR A 579 13.81 -12.06 20.00
C THR A 579 13.00 -12.97 20.92
N THR A 580 12.74 -14.20 20.48
CA THR A 580 11.84 -15.13 21.18
C THR A 580 12.48 -15.79 22.41
N THR A 581 13.82 -15.84 22.48
CA THR A 581 14.56 -16.40 23.61
C THR A 581 14.82 -15.41 24.75
N ARG A 582 14.48 -14.12 24.60
CA ARG A 582 14.78 -13.07 25.61
C ARG A 582 14.27 -13.38 27.01
N ILE A 583 13.07 -13.97 27.10
CA ILE A 583 12.46 -14.36 28.38
C ILE A 583 12.28 -15.87 28.53
N LEU A 584 12.88 -16.65 27.62
CA LEU A 584 12.77 -18.10 27.65
C LEU A 584 13.59 -18.68 28.82
N PRO A 585 13.05 -19.61 29.63
CA PRO A 585 13.80 -20.24 30.72
C PRO A 585 15.11 -20.92 30.27
N ASP A 586 16.07 -21.02 31.19
CA ASP A 586 17.37 -21.63 30.87
C ASP A 586 17.23 -23.12 30.54
N GLY A 587 18.01 -23.60 29.56
CA GLY A 587 17.94 -24.97 29.03
C GLY A 587 16.91 -25.18 27.91
N GLU A 588 16.03 -24.20 27.68
CA GLU A 588 15.10 -24.16 26.57
C GLU A 588 15.67 -23.32 25.40
N GLY A 589 15.19 -23.57 24.18
CA GLY A 589 15.77 -23.00 22.97
C GLY A 589 14.84 -23.07 21.77
N VAL A 590 15.40 -22.97 20.58
CA VAL A 590 14.67 -22.98 19.30
C VAL A 590 15.07 -24.20 18.48
N ALA A 591 14.10 -24.86 17.85
CA ALA A 591 14.42 -25.89 16.86
C ALA A 591 14.65 -25.20 15.51
N LEU A 592 15.77 -25.48 14.86
CA LEU A 592 16.05 -25.05 13.49
C LEU A 592 16.17 -26.28 12.60
N ARG A 593 15.44 -26.28 11.48
CA ARG A 593 15.44 -27.35 10.49
C ARG A 593 15.41 -26.77 9.09
N PHE A 594 15.93 -27.53 8.14
CA PHE A 594 15.93 -27.20 6.73
C PHE A 594 15.17 -28.26 5.93
N ILE A 595 14.78 -27.92 4.69
CA ILE A 595 14.06 -28.83 3.80
C ILE A 595 15.00 -30.00 3.38
N ASN A 596 16.15 -29.66 2.82
CA ASN A 596 17.00 -30.61 2.11
C ASN A 596 18.12 -31.21 2.97
N GLN A 597 18.32 -30.72 4.20
CA GLN A 597 19.39 -31.21 5.06
C GLN A 597 19.11 -31.17 6.56
N THR A 598 19.90 -31.96 7.28
CA THR A 598 20.01 -31.91 8.74
C THR A 598 21.35 -31.30 9.10
N THR A 599 21.37 -30.07 9.62
CA THR A 599 22.57 -29.50 10.25
C THR A 599 22.61 -29.78 11.75
N ASN A 600 21.44 -29.90 12.39
CA ASN A 600 21.31 -30.24 13.79
C ASN A 600 19.92 -30.86 14.07
N GLU A 601 19.85 -31.84 14.96
CA GLU A 601 18.60 -32.52 15.36
C GLU A 601 18.10 -32.13 16.76
N SER A 602 18.82 -31.27 17.48
CA SER A 602 18.37 -30.75 18.76
C SER A 602 17.01 -30.05 18.60
N PRO A 603 16.04 -30.31 19.49
CA PRO A 603 14.79 -29.57 19.55
C PRO A 603 14.94 -28.21 20.26
N SER A 604 16.10 -27.95 20.88
CA SER A 604 16.36 -26.81 21.74
C SER A 604 17.80 -26.32 21.51
N LEU A 605 17.98 -25.43 20.53
CA LEU A 605 19.25 -24.75 20.28
C LEU A 605 19.27 -23.37 20.94
N ASP A 606 20.40 -23.02 21.53
CA ASP A 606 20.72 -21.65 21.91
C ASP A 606 21.15 -20.82 20.69
N LEU A 607 21.43 -19.53 20.90
CA LEU A 607 21.76 -18.62 19.80
C LEU A 607 23.04 -19.02 19.06
N ASP A 608 24.04 -19.53 19.78
CA ASP A 608 25.29 -19.98 19.20
C ASP A 608 25.10 -21.25 18.36
N GLY A 609 24.34 -22.22 18.86
CA GLY A 609 23.97 -23.43 18.13
C GLY A 609 23.16 -23.13 16.87
N ILE A 610 22.23 -22.15 16.93
CA ILE A 610 21.48 -21.67 15.76
C ILE A 610 22.44 -21.03 14.75
N GLN A 611 23.32 -20.14 15.19
CA GLN A 611 24.28 -19.48 14.30
C GLN A 611 25.20 -20.51 13.61
N GLN A 612 25.70 -21.50 14.35
CA GLN A 612 26.50 -22.58 13.80
C GLN A 612 25.72 -23.42 12.78
N ALA A 613 24.48 -23.78 13.10
CA ALA A 613 23.61 -24.54 12.20
C ALA A 613 23.22 -23.76 10.93
N LEU A 614 23.03 -22.44 11.02
CA LEU A 614 22.82 -21.56 9.86
C LEU A 614 24.10 -21.43 9.02
N ASN A 615 25.27 -21.36 9.65
CA ASN A 615 26.55 -21.21 8.95
C ASN A 615 26.98 -22.49 8.22
N SER A 616 26.70 -23.66 8.79
CA SER A 616 27.01 -24.95 8.17
C SER A 616 26.05 -25.36 7.05
N ALA A 617 24.86 -24.76 7.01
CA ALA A 617 23.87 -25.01 5.96
C ALA A 617 24.33 -24.51 4.59
N THR A 618 24.05 -25.29 3.56
CA THR A 618 24.21 -24.92 2.14
C THR A 618 22.89 -25.05 1.38
N ALA A 619 22.68 -24.19 0.40
CA ALA A 619 21.50 -24.22 -0.46
C ALA A 619 21.69 -25.25 -1.58
N ARG A 620 20.81 -26.25 -1.64
CA ARG A 620 20.79 -27.39 -2.57
C ARG A 620 19.44 -28.13 -2.53
N GLY A 621 19.13 -28.85 -3.59
CA GLY A 621 17.94 -29.71 -3.63
C GLY A 621 16.65 -28.96 -3.96
N ASP A 622 15.53 -29.67 -3.84
CA ASP A 622 14.20 -29.24 -4.26
C ASP A 622 13.41 -28.61 -3.09
N THR A 623 12.21 -28.10 -3.37
CA THR A 623 11.36 -27.37 -2.41
C THR A 623 10.20 -28.25 -1.92
N ALA A 624 10.48 -29.46 -1.40
CA ALA A 624 9.45 -30.40 -0.94
C ALA A 624 8.93 -30.05 0.47
N ILE A 625 8.26 -28.90 0.61
CA ILE A 625 7.92 -28.25 1.88
C ILE A 625 7.05 -29.14 2.79
N GLY A 626 5.92 -29.65 2.29
CA GLY A 626 4.90 -30.37 3.05
C GLY A 626 5.32 -31.78 3.44
N THR A 627 5.82 -32.57 2.50
CA THR A 627 6.33 -33.92 2.77
C THR A 627 7.47 -33.87 3.80
N THR A 628 8.37 -32.90 3.66
CA THR A 628 9.49 -32.75 4.57
C THR A 628 9.08 -32.14 5.91
N LEU A 629 8.08 -31.26 5.96
CA LEU A 629 7.49 -30.78 7.21
C LEU A 629 7.00 -31.97 8.05
N ARG A 630 6.31 -32.93 7.43
CA ARG A 630 5.84 -34.14 8.10
C ARG A 630 7.01 -34.93 8.71
N GLU A 631 8.04 -35.24 7.93
CA GLU A 631 9.12 -36.12 8.37
C GLU A 631 10.14 -35.45 9.31
N ARG A 632 10.49 -34.19 9.07
CA ARG A 632 11.57 -33.48 9.81
C ARG A 632 11.08 -32.62 10.96
N ILE A 633 9.81 -32.20 10.95
CA ILE A 633 9.23 -31.38 12.02
C ILE A 633 8.19 -32.17 12.80
N LEU A 634 7.08 -32.53 12.15
CA LEU A 634 5.91 -33.04 12.86
C LEU A 634 6.20 -34.40 13.50
N LYS A 635 6.85 -35.32 12.78
CA LYS A 635 7.19 -36.63 13.34
C LYS A 635 8.12 -36.54 14.56
N PRO A 636 9.31 -35.92 14.52
CA PRO A 636 10.21 -35.87 15.67
C PRO A 636 9.78 -34.91 16.78
N LEU A 637 9.10 -33.80 16.47
CA LEU A 637 8.79 -32.75 17.45
C LEU A 637 7.33 -32.76 17.93
N VAL A 638 6.44 -33.46 17.22
CA VAL A 638 5.00 -33.54 17.57
C VAL A 638 4.59 -35.00 17.77
N TYR A 639 4.62 -35.85 16.74
CA TYR A 639 4.04 -37.19 16.80
C TYR A 639 4.81 -38.13 17.74
N ASN A 640 6.15 -38.15 17.70
CA ASN A 640 6.95 -38.98 18.61
C ASN A 640 6.79 -38.50 20.07
N PRO A 641 6.90 -37.19 20.39
CA PRO A 641 6.62 -36.71 21.74
C PRO A 641 5.18 -36.92 22.19
N LEU A 642 4.18 -36.79 21.31
CA LEU A 642 2.78 -37.10 21.62
C LEU A 642 2.60 -38.58 21.97
N ALA A 643 3.20 -39.49 21.19
CA ALA A 643 3.14 -40.91 21.44
C ALA A 643 3.82 -41.31 22.75
N ALA A 644 4.92 -40.63 23.10
CA ALA A 644 5.68 -40.85 24.33
C ALA A 644 5.11 -40.10 25.55
N GLY A 645 4.13 -39.20 25.37
CA GLY A 645 3.65 -38.31 26.43
C GLY A 645 4.68 -37.28 26.89
N THR A 646 5.65 -36.94 26.06
CA THR A 646 6.77 -36.03 26.36
C THR A 646 6.67 -34.69 25.65
N LEU A 647 5.54 -34.37 25.00
CA LEU A 647 5.32 -33.05 24.41
C LEU A 647 5.14 -32.00 25.52
N LYS A 648 6.15 -31.15 25.74
CA LYS A 648 6.19 -30.24 26.91
C LYS A 648 5.61 -28.85 26.66
N ARG A 649 5.46 -28.42 25.40
CA ARG A 649 5.07 -27.07 25.00
C ARG A 649 4.29 -27.12 23.68
N PRO A 650 3.35 -26.19 23.43
CA PRO A 650 2.76 -26.04 22.11
C PRO A 650 3.80 -25.49 21.13
N LEU A 651 3.66 -25.75 19.82
CA LEU A 651 4.64 -25.34 18.82
C LEU A 651 4.15 -24.16 17.97
N LEU A 652 5.07 -23.26 17.65
CA LEU A 652 4.91 -22.29 16.58
C LEU A 652 5.98 -22.57 15.50
N VAL A 653 5.52 -23.11 14.36
CA VAL A 653 6.37 -23.47 13.22
C VAL A 653 6.38 -22.30 12.24
N SER A 654 7.52 -21.64 12.09
CA SER A 654 7.74 -20.58 11.09
C SER A 654 8.37 -21.19 9.84
N ILE A 655 7.59 -21.28 8.78
CA ILE A 655 7.99 -21.79 7.46
C ILE A 655 8.43 -20.61 6.60
N LEU A 656 9.70 -20.59 6.21
CA LEU A 656 10.31 -19.58 5.35
C LEU A 656 10.66 -20.22 4.01
N THR A 657 10.10 -19.74 2.90
CA THR A 657 10.30 -20.35 1.57
C THR A 657 10.39 -19.31 0.44
N ASP A 658 11.19 -19.60 -0.59
CA ASP A 658 11.33 -18.75 -1.78
C ASP A 658 10.59 -19.25 -3.03
N GLY A 659 9.90 -20.37 -2.95
CA GLY A 659 9.28 -21.04 -4.10
C GLY A 659 7.96 -21.71 -3.80
N GLY A 660 7.30 -22.17 -4.87
CA GLY A 660 6.23 -23.15 -4.75
C GLY A 660 6.81 -24.53 -4.43
N PRO A 661 6.01 -25.44 -3.86
CA PRO A 661 6.50 -26.77 -3.54
C PRO A 661 6.75 -27.59 -4.81
N ALA A 662 7.90 -28.26 -4.87
CA ALA A 662 8.31 -29.16 -5.94
C ALA A 662 9.26 -30.23 -5.39
N PRO A 663 9.21 -31.51 -5.84
CA PRO A 663 8.35 -32.07 -6.88
C PRO A 663 6.95 -32.50 -6.38
N GLU A 664 6.49 -32.02 -5.22
CA GLU A 664 5.19 -32.37 -4.65
C GLU A 664 4.04 -31.47 -5.12
N ALA A 665 2.80 -31.91 -4.94
CA ALA A 665 1.62 -31.10 -5.27
C ALA A 665 1.48 -29.88 -4.35
N LYS A 666 0.99 -28.74 -4.89
CA LYS A 666 0.74 -27.50 -4.12
C LYS A 666 -0.15 -27.69 -2.88
N GLY A 667 -1.08 -28.66 -2.92
CA GLY A 667 -1.97 -28.96 -1.78
C GLY A 667 -1.32 -29.75 -0.64
N THR A 668 -0.14 -30.35 -0.84
CA THR A 668 0.47 -31.28 0.13
C THR A 668 0.71 -30.64 1.49
N LEU A 669 1.23 -29.41 1.51
CA LEU A 669 1.47 -28.68 2.77
C LEU A 669 0.19 -28.48 3.58
N ALA A 670 -0.90 -28.06 2.92
CA ALA A 670 -2.19 -27.87 3.58
C ALA A 670 -2.72 -29.19 4.16
N SER A 671 -2.66 -30.28 3.38
CA SER A 671 -3.07 -31.62 3.83
C SER A 671 -2.28 -32.09 5.06
N VAL A 672 -0.96 -31.85 5.09
CA VAL A 672 -0.09 -32.20 6.22
C VAL A 672 -0.43 -31.38 7.48
N ILE A 673 -0.75 -30.09 7.32
CA ILE A 673 -1.20 -29.25 8.45
C ILE A 673 -2.55 -29.75 8.99
N VAL A 674 -3.48 -30.13 8.12
CA VAL A 674 -4.78 -30.70 8.53
C VAL A 674 -4.59 -32.03 9.26
N GLU A 675 -3.72 -32.89 8.76
CA GLU A 675 -3.35 -34.16 9.38
C GLU A 675 -2.79 -33.96 10.79
N CYS A 676 -1.87 -33.01 10.96
CA CYS A 676 -1.30 -32.67 12.27
C CYS A 676 -2.39 -32.33 13.29
N GLY A 677 -3.33 -31.48 12.88
CA GLY A 677 -4.47 -31.09 13.71
C GLY A 677 -5.36 -32.28 14.08
N ASN A 678 -5.59 -33.21 13.15
CA ASN A 678 -6.39 -34.42 13.42
C ASN A 678 -5.68 -35.36 14.39
N GLU A 679 -4.36 -35.52 14.27
CA GLU A 679 -3.57 -36.36 15.15
C GLU A 679 -3.54 -35.83 16.60
N LEU A 680 -3.42 -34.52 16.77
CA LEU A 680 -3.52 -33.85 18.07
C LEU A 680 -4.86 -34.15 18.75
N VAL A 681 -5.96 -33.92 18.02
CA VAL A 681 -7.33 -34.18 18.53
C VAL A 681 -7.52 -35.65 18.90
N ARG A 682 -7.03 -36.57 18.07
CA ARG A 682 -7.07 -38.02 18.34
C ARG A 682 -6.36 -38.40 19.63
N LYS A 683 -5.30 -37.67 20.01
CA LYS A 683 -4.54 -37.87 21.25
C LYS A 683 -5.05 -37.04 22.42
N GLY A 684 -6.18 -36.36 22.29
CA GLY A 684 -6.80 -35.55 23.35
C GLY A 684 -6.21 -34.15 23.50
N TYR A 685 -5.42 -33.68 22.53
CA TYR A 685 -4.87 -32.33 22.51
C TYR A 685 -5.70 -31.39 21.65
N PRO A 686 -5.82 -30.10 22.04
CA PRO A 686 -6.41 -29.09 21.17
C PRO A 686 -5.73 -29.03 19.79
N ARG A 687 -6.54 -28.88 18.72
CA ARG A 687 -6.05 -28.75 17.34
C ARG A 687 -5.05 -27.60 17.17
N ASP A 688 -5.18 -26.56 18.01
CA ASP A 688 -4.39 -25.34 17.98
C ASP A 688 -3.07 -25.42 18.77
N CYS A 689 -2.69 -26.59 19.31
CA CYS A 689 -1.38 -26.80 19.96
C CYS A 689 -0.19 -26.66 19.02
N VAL A 690 -0.38 -26.82 17.70
CA VAL A 690 0.65 -26.57 16.69
C VAL A 690 0.13 -25.51 15.74
N LYS A 691 0.87 -24.41 15.63
CA LYS A 691 0.55 -23.25 14.81
C LYS A 691 1.60 -23.03 13.75
N PHE A 692 1.19 -22.45 12.62
CA PHE A 692 2.06 -22.23 11.47
C PHE A 692 2.08 -20.75 11.08
N LEU A 693 3.27 -20.17 11.00
CA LEU A 693 3.51 -18.89 10.32
C LEU A 693 4.21 -19.21 9.01
N ILE A 694 3.65 -18.81 7.88
CA ILE A 694 4.23 -19.11 6.56
C ILE A 694 4.54 -17.79 5.86
N GLY A 695 5.79 -17.58 5.46
CA GLY A 695 6.24 -16.33 4.85
C GLY A 695 7.19 -16.52 3.69
N GLN A 696 7.03 -15.65 2.70
CA GLN A 696 7.86 -15.62 1.49
C GLN A 696 9.22 -14.98 1.75
N ILE A 697 10.27 -15.58 1.17
CA ILE A 697 11.61 -14.99 1.02
C ILE A 697 11.86 -14.71 -0.46
N GLY A 698 12.38 -13.52 -0.79
CA GLY A 698 12.70 -13.17 -2.17
C GLY A 698 11.49 -12.88 -3.06
N SER A 699 11.73 -12.55 -4.33
CA SER A 699 10.71 -12.03 -5.26
C SER A 699 10.01 -13.07 -6.15
N SER A 700 10.06 -14.36 -5.82
CA SER A 700 9.48 -15.40 -6.69
C SER A 700 7.96 -15.25 -6.83
N THR A 701 7.47 -15.16 -8.07
CA THR A 701 6.02 -15.11 -8.36
C THR A 701 5.34 -16.45 -8.05
N GLU A 702 6.05 -17.57 -8.22
CA GLU A 702 5.53 -18.90 -7.91
C GLU A 702 5.23 -19.06 -6.41
N ALA A 703 6.10 -18.49 -5.55
CA ALA A 703 5.87 -18.46 -4.12
C ALA A 703 4.63 -17.62 -3.77
N VAL A 704 4.41 -16.48 -4.44
CA VAL A 704 3.20 -15.65 -4.23
C VAL A 704 1.94 -16.46 -4.54
N GLU A 705 1.87 -17.07 -5.73
CA GLU A 705 0.72 -17.87 -6.13
C GLU A 705 0.47 -19.04 -5.17
N PHE A 706 1.53 -19.73 -4.76
CA PHE A 706 1.42 -20.83 -3.80
C PHE A 706 0.87 -20.36 -2.46
N LEU A 707 1.42 -19.30 -1.88
CA LEU A 707 0.95 -18.75 -0.60
C LEU A 707 -0.48 -18.22 -0.68
N ASP A 708 -0.91 -17.68 -1.83
CA ASP A 708 -2.29 -17.27 -2.05
C ASP A 708 -3.26 -18.47 -1.98
N THR A 709 -2.84 -19.64 -2.50
CA THR A 709 -3.65 -20.88 -2.36
C THR A 709 -3.84 -21.29 -0.90
N LEU A 710 -2.81 -21.11 -0.06
CA LEU A 710 -2.89 -21.40 1.37
C LEU A 710 -3.74 -20.37 2.11
N ARG A 711 -3.66 -19.09 1.72
CA ARG A 711 -4.42 -18.01 2.36
C ARG A 711 -5.93 -18.17 2.15
N GLY A 712 -6.33 -18.69 1.00
CA GLY A 712 -7.73 -19.01 0.69
C GLY A 712 -8.25 -20.32 1.28
N ASN A 713 -7.41 -21.11 1.98
CA ASN A 713 -7.79 -22.45 2.45
C ASN A 713 -8.46 -22.40 3.84
N PRO A 714 -9.77 -22.71 3.95
CA PRO A 714 -10.49 -22.62 5.22
C PRO A 714 -10.09 -23.69 6.25
N ASP A 715 -9.56 -24.83 5.81
CA ASP A 715 -9.26 -25.98 6.66
C ASP A 715 -8.03 -25.77 7.56
N ILE A 716 -7.14 -24.87 7.13
CA ILE A 716 -5.93 -24.49 7.86
C ILE A 716 -6.00 -23.09 8.47
N ALA A 717 -6.97 -22.25 8.07
CA ALA A 717 -7.08 -20.85 8.49
C ALA A 717 -7.09 -20.63 10.02
N SER A 718 -7.60 -21.59 10.79
CA SER A 718 -7.60 -21.49 12.27
C SER A 718 -6.25 -21.77 12.93
N VAL A 719 -5.31 -22.38 12.21
CA VAL A 719 -4.01 -22.83 12.74
C VAL A 719 -2.81 -22.28 11.98
N SER A 720 -3.03 -21.63 10.83
CA SER A 720 -1.98 -20.98 10.05
C SER A 720 -2.21 -19.49 9.89
N HIS A 721 -1.11 -18.73 9.77
CA HIS A 721 -1.10 -17.36 9.29
C HIS A 721 -0.14 -17.26 8.12
N ILE A 722 -0.64 -16.81 6.96
CA ILE A 722 0.17 -16.56 5.77
C ILE A 722 0.55 -15.08 5.76
N PHE A 723 1.84 -14.79 5.92
CA PHE A 723 2.35 -13.43 5.92
C PHE A 723 2.02 -12.73 4.59
N ALA A 724 1.55 -11.48 4.67
CA ALA A 724 1.21 -10.69 3.49
C ALA A 724 2.46 -9.98 2.95
N GLY A 725 2.88 -10.35 1.74
CA GLY A 725 4.07 -9.82 1.08
C GLY A 725 5.37 -10.58 1.42
N ARG A 726 6.51 -9.95 1.15
CA ARG A 726 7.85 -10.53 1.35
C ARG A 726 8.34 -10.31 2.78
N PHE A 727 8.63 -11.40 3.47
CA PHE A 727 8.99 -11.36 4.88
C PHE A 727 10.39 -10.75 5.07
N ASP A 728 11.33 -11.09 4.19
CA ASP A 728 12.69 -10.56 4.20
C ASP A 728 12.78 -9.08 3.78
N ASP A 729 11.96 -8.65 2.83
CA ASP A 729 11.88 -7.24 2.43
C ASP A 729 11.34 -6.37 3.57
N LYS A 730 10.27 -6.83 4.23
CA LYS A 730 9.73 -6.13 5.39
C LYS A 730 10.75 -6.09 6.53
N PHE A 731 11.44 -7.19 6.80
CA PHE A 731 12.53 -7.26 7.77
C PHE A 731 13.62 -6.21 7.48
N LYS A 732 14.08 -6.11 6.23
CA LYS A 732 15.10 -5.13 5.81
C LYS A 732 14.64 -3.68 5.85
N SER A 733 13.33 -3.43 5.75
CA SER A 733 12.80 -2.07 5.77
C SER A 733 13.01 -1.36 7.12
N PHE A 734 13.27 -2.10 8.20
CA PHE A 734 13.51 -1.54 9.52
C PHE A 734 14.97 -1.13 9.70
N ARG A 735 15.18 0.16 10.00
CA ARG A 735 16.49 0.70 10.43
C ARG A 735 16.68 0.72 11.94
N ASP A 736 15.58 0.60 12.69
CA ASP A 736 15.53 0.67 14.14
C ASP A 736 15.26 -0.73 14.71
N GLU A 737 16.21 -1.24 15.48
CA GLU A 737 16.14 -2.57 16.09
C GLU A 737 14.95 -2.73 17.05
N ARG A 738 14.52 -1.68 17.75
CA ARG A 738 13.38 -1.75 18.68
C ARG A 738 12.08 -1.94 17.93
N LYS A 739 11.91 -1.18 16.85
CA LYS A 739 10.73 -1.28 15.97
C LYS A 739 10.71 -2.62 15.25
N LEU A 740 11.87 -3.14 14.86
CA LEU A 740 12.01 -4.46 14.27
C LEU A 740 11.56 -5.56 15.24
N ASP A 741 12.03 -5.55 16.48
CA ASP A 741 11.68 -6.55 17.49
C ASP A 741 10.18 -6.53 17.82
N ARG A 742 9.60 -5.33 17.96
CA ARG A 742 8.15 -5.14 18.11
C ARG A 742 7.40 -5.79 16.94
N TRP A 743 7.75 -5.45 15.70
CA TRP A 743 7.09 -5.99 14.51
C TRP A 743 7.24 -7.52 14.40
N LEU A 744 8.40 -8.07 14.76
CA LEU A 744 8.63 -9.52 14.76
C LEU A 744 7.70 -10.22 15.76
N VAL A 745 7.65 -9.76 17.01
CA VAL A 745 6.76 -10.35 18.02
C VAL A 745 5.30 -10.24 17.60
N GLU A 746 4.89 -9.08 17.07
CA GLU A 746 3.52 -8.89 16.59
C GLU A 746 3.18 -9.83 15.43
N THR A 747 4.13 -10.08 14.53
CA THR A 747 3.96 -10.99 13.39
C THR A 747 3.87 -12.44 13.87
N LEU A 748 4.76 -12.87 14.77
CA LEU A 748 4.75 -14.21 15.38
C LEU A 748 3.49 -14.45 16.22
N PHE A 749 2.90 -13.39 16.78
CA PHE A 749 1.68 -13.46 17.58
C PHE A 749 0.42 -13.65 16.72
N LYS A 750 0.39 -13.23 15.45
CA LYS A 750 -0.80 -13.35 14.58
C LYS A 750 -1.43 -14.75 14.53
N PRO A 751 -0.68 -15.85 14.28
CA PRO A 751 -1.27 -17.19 14.30
C PRO A 751 -1.79 -17.62 15.69
N LEU A 752 -1.32 -16.97 16.77
CA LEU A 752 -1.72 -17.24 18.15
C LEU A 752 -2.97 -16.46 18.58
N ALA A 753 -3.29 -15.34 17.90
CA ALA A 753 -4.47 -14.51 18.17
C ALA A 753 -5.76 -15.11 17.58
N ALA A 754 -5.67 -15.76 16.42
CA ALA A 754 -6.82 -16.27 15.67
C ALA A 754 -7.64 -17.36 16.39
N ALA A 755 -7.10 -17.98 17.44
CA ALA A 755 -7.77 -19.03 18.22
C ALA A 755 -8.75 -18.49 19.28
N GLU A 756 -8.55 -17.27 19.78
CA GLU A 756 -9.33 -16.72 20.90
C GLU A 756 -10.75 -16.30 20.48
N ALA A 757 -10.94 -15.97 19.20
CA ALA A 757 -12.24 -15.56 18.66
C ALA A 757 -13.26 -16.72 18.51
N LYS A 758 -12.85 -17.99 18.72
CA LYS A 758 -13.70 -19.18 18.49
C LYS A 758 -14.06 -20.01 19.75
N LYS A 759 -13.51 -19.72 20.94
CA LYS A 759 -13.61 -20.61 22.12
C LYS A 759 -14.58 -20.18 23.24
N LYS A 760 -15.43 -19.16 23.04
CA LYS A 760 -16.48 -18.79 24.01
C LYS A 760 -17.83 -19.50 23.83
N ASP A 761 -17.95 -20.44 22.88
CA ASP A 761 -19.21 -21.14 22.56
C ASP A 761 -19.14 -22.67 22.72
N GLY A 762 -18.39 -23.13 23.72
CA GLY A 762 -18.44 -24.52 24.19
C GLY A 762 -19.30 -24.64 25.44
#